data_AF-A0AA37F5C6-F1
#
_entry.id   AF-A0AA37F5C6-F1
#
_cell.length_a   1.000
_cell.length_b   1.000
_cell.length_c   1.000
_cell.angle_alpha   90.00
_cell.angle_beta   90.00
_cell.angle_gamma   90.00
#
_symmetry.space_group_name_H-M   'P 1'
#
loop_
_entity.id
_entity.type
_entity.pdbx_description
1 polymer ?
#
loop_
_entity_poly.entity_id
_entity_poly.type
_entity_poly.pdbx_seq_one_letter_code
_entity_poly.pdbx_strand_id
1 'polypeptide(L)'
;MDVDIWAWVGDTQRQLHEAGNTGLAMAIGSVPAQALEGRYGQLDVLAPAIAQEAEKLELPWLEFYARYWHLIGRIGNRAQGVVALDDARTLVEFARREDVRDCPAAPGAVEALVIAQANTDGAGHAAERLEALAAAEVEPGSLAFAALSEQYVAALVDDGRAVEAVAHAEAAVERLGSAGREASWELGAASVRALLAAGRPQDALTALDAATGFKPDDPVAKAHREGVLRALVLATLGREAEAVQALPDLDVVGDHPRVWVEWSRAVLLLAGSAQITNTWQLGRVLKQWIDYFAVMGAYRSRIELALVAGDLAVARQGVWQARMLADLAESAAAELKDPSAVADRIAALRAAADAVTPLPAPGPQDELVGYFDAADGFNADPERWVGWLAPLSGRDLEATRRHTTTIGFLGYPARGADIYWDMLVESGDIQTADEQDVSFITGLLVEARQDERLEQMAERLPAAQRHLALARLHRARERWEQAATEGEAAVAAGAGIEARRLWASAVQQLDDNAKGARILREILDSEEIEAEDVWRMITMATAAEDWETVRAGAAKIGMPLKSTEGPIEEEMGLVRIVLPAPDGSQRAVVSVRTGPATARLAMPQPPGLEYNAGDLVVFDPALLEPVPESPEEQESFIPPFAAVGMLRPGGYTSWFFDGAAPTEAEWTEFNEVMAERGWPMWVYSDEDYTVTHPSTGEPLPGVFGWIAIPPNVTPVELDAVLDDATERWTHPLAWLDLAREVGVEAERHERITREYGL
;
A
#
# COMPACT_ATOMS: atom_id res chain seq x y z
N MET A 1 -6.43 -31.61 -27.37
CA MET A 1 -7.42 -31.61 -26.27
C MET A 1 -7.16 -30.33 -25.54
N ASP A 2 -8.04 -29.35 -25.72
CA ASP A 2 -7.93 -28.04 -25.06
C ASP A 2 -8.10 -28.25 -23.57
N VAL A 3 -7.07 -27.90 -22.81
CA VAL A 3 -7.17 -27.83 -21.35
C VAL A 3 -7.36 -26.36 -21.02
N ASP A 4 -8.60 -25.99 -20.72
CA ASP A 4 -8.89 -24.69 -20.10
C ASP A 4 -8.14 -24.61 -18.77
N ILE A 5 -7.31 -23.57 -18.60
CA ILE A 5 -6.53 -23.35 -17.37
C ILE A 5 -7.46 -23.33 -16.14
N TRP A 6 -8.69 -22.83 -16.28
CA TRP A 6 -9.66 -22.80 -15.19
C TRP A 6 -10.28 -24.16 -14.89
N ALA A 7 -10.52 -24.97 -15.92
CA ALA A 7 -10.91 -26.37 -15.73
C ALA A 7 -9.79 -27.15 -15.04
N TRP A 8 -8.54 -26.91 -15.41
CA TRP A 8 -7.38 -27.55 -14.80
C TRP A 8 -7.10 -27.08 -13.37
N VAL A 9 -7.25 -25.78 -13.08
CA VAL A 9 -7.22 -25.25 -11.70
C VAL A 9 -8.35 -25.87 -10.88
N GLY A 10 -9.57 -25.94 -11.41
CA GLY A 10 -10.70 -26.57 -10.73
C GLY A 10 -10.49 -28.07 -10.48
N ASP A 11 -9.89 -28.79 -11.42
CA ASP A 11 -9.54 -30.21 -11.26
C ASP A 11 -8.46 -30.41 -10.19
N THR A 12 -7.46 -29.53 -10.17
CA THR A 12 -6.45 -29.49 -9.13
C THR A 12 -7.05 -29.21 -7.77
N GLN A 13 -7.91 -28.21 -7.64
CA GLN A 13 -8.52 -27.84 -6.38
C GLN A 13 -9.22 -29.03 -5.75
N ARG A 14 -9.93 -29.82 -6.57
CA ARG A 14 -10.53 -31.08 -6.12
C ARG A 14 -9.48 -32.10 -5.66
N GLN A 15 -8.42 -32.32 -6.43
CA GLN A 15 -7.35 -33.26 -6.05
C GLN A 15 -6.64 -32.86 -4.74
N LEU A 16 -6.34 -31.57 -4.57
CA LEU A 16 -5.72 -31.04 -3.35
C LEU A 16 -6.66 -31.16 -2.15
N HIS A 17 -7.95 -30.89 -2.33
CA HIS A 17 -8.96 -31.05 -1.29
C HIS A 17 -9.11 -32.53 -0.87
N GLU A 18 -9.19 -33.45 -1.85
CA GLU A 18 -9.23 -34.90 -1.60
C GLU A 18 -7.96 -35.42 -0.90
N ALA A 19 -6.81 -34.79 -1.13
CA ALA A 19 -5.55 -35.09 -0.46
C ALA A 19 -5.40 -34.44 0.94
N GLY A 20 -6.42 -33.72 1.43
CA GLY A 20 -6.42 -33.06 2.74
C GLY A 20 -5.76 -31.66 2.77
N ASN A 21 -5.36 -31.12 1.62
CA ASN A 21 -4.72 -29.81 1.48
C ASN A 21 -5.74 -28.70 1.16
N THR A 22 -6.81 -28.59 1.96
CA THR A 22 -7.93 -27.67 1.70
C THR A 22 -7.51 -26.19 1.64
N GLY A 23 -6.56 -25.77 2.50
CA GLY A 23 -6.04 -24.40 2.46
C GLY A 23 -5.33 -24.06 1.14
N LEU A 24 -4.55 -25.00 0.61
CA LEU A 24 -3.84 -24.86 -0.67
C LEU A 24 -4.82 -24.85 -1.86
N ALA A 25 -5.86 -25.68 -1.79
CA ALA A 25 -6.94 -25.71 -2.78
C ALA A 25 -7.73 -24.39 -2.84
N MET A 26 -7.98 -23.74 -1.70
CA MET A 26 -8.61 -22.40 -1.71
C MET A 26 -7.64 -21.34 -2.24
N ALA A 27 -6.38 -21.41 -1.83
CA ALA A 27 -5.35 -20.44 -2.18
C ALA A 27 -5.10 -20.37 -3.69
N ILE A 28 -4.93 -21.50 -4.38
CA ILE A 28 -4.56 -21.57 -5.81
C ILE A 28 -5.55 -20.86 -6.74
N GLY A 29 -6.85 -20.95 -6.46
CA GLY A 29 -7.89 -20.33 -7.28
C GLY A 29 -7.89 -18.80 -7.20
N SER A 30 -7.37 -18.25 -6.09
CA SER A 30 -7.34 -16.80 -5.88
C SER A 30 -6.13 -16.12 -6.50
N VAL A 31 -5.00 -16.82 -6.67
CA VAL A 31 -3.71 -16.21 -7.05
C VAL A 31 -3.75 -15.34 -8.32
N PRO A 32 -4.35 -15.77 -9.45
CA PRO A 32 -4.45 -14.93 -10.64
C PRO A 32 -5.27 -13.66 -10.39
N ALA A 33 -6.39 -13.80 -9.67
CA ALA A 33 -7.24 -12.67 -9.32
C ALA A 33 -6.49 -11.69 -8.42
N GLN A 34 -5.69 -12.18 -7.45
CA GLN A 34 -4.83 -11.31 -6.62
C GLN A 34 -3.82 -10.52 -7.47
N ALA A 35 -3.22 -11.15 -8.49
CA ALA A 35 -2.26 -10.49 -9.38
C ALA A 35 -2.90 -9.44 -10.32
N LEU A 36 -4.08 -9.73 -10.86
CA LEU A 36 -4.80 -8.85 -11.80
C LEU A 36 -5.58 -7.74 -11.09
N GLU A 37 -6.20 -8.02 -9.94
CA GLU A 37 -7.01 -7.06 -9.19
C GLU A 37 -6.19 -6.12 -8.30
N GLY A 38 -4.86 -6.18 -8.37
CA GLY A 38 -3.98 -5.23 -7.68
C GLY A 38 -3.78 -5.48 -6.19
N ARG A 39 -4.18 -6.65 -5.67
CA ARG A 39 -4.02 -7.04 -4.26
C ARG A 39 -2.61 -7.56 -3.98
N TYR A 40 -1.59 -6.73 -4.27
CA TYR A 40 -0.18 -7.14 -4.23
C TYR A 40 0.32 -7.52 -2.84
N GLY A 41 -0.15 -6.85 -1.78
CA GLY A 41 0.21 -7.22 -0.41
C GLY A 41 -0.19 -8.65 -0.06
N GLN A 42 -1.39 -9.08 -0.48
CA GLN A 42 -1.85 -10.46 -0.32
C GLN A 42 -1.06 -11.40 -1.21
N LEU A 43 -0.80 -11.02 -2.47
CA LEU A 43 -0.03 -11.83 -3.41
C LEU A 43 1.41 -12.10 -2.93
N ASP A 44 2.08 -11.08 -2.39
CA ASP A 44 3.47 -11.14 -1.92
C ASP A 44 3.62 -12.05 -0.68
N VAL A 45 2.53 -12.33 0.05
CA VAL A 45 2.49 -13.32 1.14
C VAL A 45 2.06 -14.70 0.63
N LEU A 46 0.98 -14.75 -0.13
CA LEU A 46 0.30 -15.98 -0.51
C LEU A 46 1.13 -16.82 -1.50
N ALA A 47 1.68 -16.19 -2.55
CA ALA A 47 2.32 -16.93 -3.62
C ALA A 47 3.64 -17.61 -3.18
N PRO A 48 4.53 -16.97 -2.38
CA PRO A 48 5.69 -17.67 -1.82
C PRO A 48 5.30 -18.83 -0.90
N ALA A 49 4.23 -18.68 -0.10
CA ALA A 49 3.73 -19.75 0.77
C ALA A 49 3.23 -20.95 -0.04
N ILE A 50 2.46 -20.71 -1.11
CA ILE A 50 2.02 -21.77 -2.04
C ILE A 50 3.22 -22.45 -2.68
N ALA A 51 4.22 -21.69 -3.15
CA ALA A 51 5.40 -22.26 -3.80
C ALA A 51 6.20 -23.16 -2.83
N GLN A 52 6.40 -22.72 -1.58
CA GLN A 52 7.08 -23.51 -0.57
C GLN A 52 6.30 -24.79 -0.21
N GLU A 53 4.98 -24.72 -0.11
CA GLU A 53 4.17 -25.90 0.19
C GLU A 53 4.12 -26.87 -0.98
N ALA A 54 4.04 -26.36 -2.21
CA ALA A 54 4.13 -27.16 -3.43
C ALA A 54 5.48 -27.90 -3.55
N GLU A 55 6.58 -27.25 -3.17
CA GLU A 55 7.91 -27.88 -3.11
C GLU A 55 7.92 -29.07 -2.14
N LYS A 56 7.37 -28.91 -0.92
CA LYS A 56 7.27 -30.00 0.08
C LYS A 56 6.43 -31.17 -0.39
N LEU A 57 5.39 -30.89 -1.16
CA LEU A 57 4.48 -31.90 -1.73
C LEU A 57 5.00 -32.51 -3.04
N GLU A 58 6.17 -32.11 -3.50
CA GLU A 58 6.76 -32.53 -4.79
C GLU A 58 5.80 -32.28 -5.97
N LEU A 59 5.12 -31.12 -5.95
CA LEU A 59 4.22 -30.65 -7.01
C LEU A 59 4.88 -29.50 -7.81
N PRO A 60 5.86 -29.80 -8.67
CA PRO A 60 6.70 -28.78 -9.33
C PRO A 60 5.91 -27.83 -10.24
N TRP A 61 4.81 -28.30 -10.80
CA TRP A 61 3.93 -27.47 -11.62
C TRP A 61 3.18 -26.42 -10.77
N LEU A 62 2.82 -26.75 -9.52
CA LEU A 62 2.08 -25.86 -8.62
C LEU A 62 3.02 -24.78 -8.10
N GLU A 63 4.26 -25.17 -7.81
CA GLU A 63 5.35 -24.26 -7.52
C GLU A 63 5.56 -23.29 -8.69
N PHE A 64 5.66 -23.81 -9.92
CA PHE A 64 5.78 -22.97 -11.13
C PHE A 64 4.60 -22.00 -11.26
N TYR A 65 3.37 -22.46 -11.10
CA TYR A 65 2.16 -21.65 -11.21
C TYR A 65 2.15 -20.48 -10.21
N ALA A 66 2.50 -20.75 -8.95
CA ALA A 66 2.57 -19.72 -7.92
C ALA A 66 3.67 -18.69 -8.21
N ARG A 67 4.87 -19.16 -8.60
CA ARG A 67 5.99 -18.28 -8.97
C ARG A 67 5.67 -17.42 -10.20
N TYR A 68 5.01 -18.00 -11.21
CA TYR A 68 4.59 -17.28 -12.41
C TYR A 68 3.65 -16.12 -12.09
N TRP A 69 2.56 -16.37 -11.37
CA TRP A 69 1.59 -15.31 -11.06
C TRP A 69 2.14 -14.26 -10.09
N HIS A 70 2.99 -14.66 -9.15
CA HIS A 70 3.73 -13.71 -8.32
C HIS A 70 4.56 -12.75 -9.18
N LEU A 71 5.28 -13.32 -10.15
CA LEU A 71 6.11 -12.55 -11.07
C LEU A 71 5.26 -11.65 -11.98
N ILE A 72 4.15 -12.12 -12.53
CA ILE A 72 3.21 -11.30 -13.32
C ILE A 72 2.71 -10.09 -12.51
N GLY A 73 2.34 -10.26 -11.24
CA GLY A 73 1.96 -9.14 -10.38
C GLY A 73 3.09 -8.13 -10.12
N ARG A 74 4.35 -8.56 -10.21
CA ARG A 74 5.55 -7.70 -10.06
C ARG A 74 5.90 -6.96 -11.35
N ILE A 75 5.93 -7.65 -12.48
CA ILE A 75 6.40 -7.08 -13.75
C ILE A 75 5.27 -6.41 -14.56
N GLY A 76 4.02 -6.78 -14.32
CA GLY A 76 2.85 -6.22 -14.99
C GLY A 76 2.56 -4.81 -14.52
N ASN A 77 1.58 -4.65 -13.64
CA ASN A 77 1.14 -3.32 -13.20
C ASN A 77 2.21 -2.55 -12.39
N ARG A 78 3.01 -3.27 -11.60
CA ARG A 78 4.14 -2.72 -10.82
C ARG A 78 5.40 -2.46 -11.67
N ALA A 79 5.42 -2.84 -12.94
CA ALA A 79 6.48 -2.51 -13.89
C ALA A 79 7.93 -2.79 -13.39
N GLN A 80 8.13 -3.85 -12.60
CA GLN A 80 9.47 -4.21 -12.14
C GLN A 80 10.39 -4.62 -13.30
N GLY A 81 11.59 -4.04 -13.35
CA GLY A 81 12.62 -4.30 -14.35
C GLY A 81 13.72 -5.22 -13.80
N VAL A 82 14.93 -4.70 -13.62
CA VAL A 82 16.11 -5.47 -13.20
C VAL A 82 15.86 -6.31 -11.94
N VAL A 83 15.13 -5.76 -10.97
CA VAL A 83 14.84 -6.45 -9.69
C VAL A 83 14.03 -7.75 -9.85
N ALA A 84 13.41 -7.98 -11.00
CA ALA A 84 12.64 -9.18 -11.33
C ALA A 84 13.27 -10.01 -12.46
N LEU A 85 14.36 -9.55 -13.08
CA LEU A 85 14.89 -10.14 -14.30
C LEU A 85 15.50 -11.54 -14.07
N ASP A 86 16.21 -11.74 -12.96
CA ASP A 86 16.81 -13.04 -12.65
C ASP A 86 15.75 -14.07 -12.21
N ASP A 87 14.69 -13.63 -11.52
CA ASP A 87 13.52 -14.48 -11.22
C ASP A 87 12.84 -14.94 -12.52
N ALA A 88 12.69 -14.03 -13.49
CA ALA A 88 12.10 -14.35 -14.79
C ALA A 88 12.94 -15.33 -15.60
N ARG A 89 14.28 -15.18 -15.60
CA ARG A 89 15.20 -16.16 -16.22
C ARG A 89 15.10 -17.53 -15.55
N THR A 90 15.06 -17.55 -14.22
CA THR A 90 14.90 -18.78 -13.44
C THR A 90 13.58 -19.47 -13.77
N LEU A 91 12.50 -18.70 -13.94
CA LEU A 91 11.20 -19.23 -14.30
C LEU A 91 11.19 -19.88 -15.70
N VAL A 92 11.90 -19.31 -16.68
CA VAL A 92 12.07 -19.92 -18.02
C VAL A 92 12.82 -21.25 -17.94
N GLU A 93 13.88 -21.34 -17.14
CA GLU A 93 14.59 -22.61 -16.95
C GLU A 93 13.72 -23.64 -16.21
N PHE A 94 12.91 -23.19 -15.25
CA PHE A 94 11.94 -24.05 -14.56
C PHE A 94 10.90 -24.61 -15.56
N ALA A 95 10.33 -23.76 -16.41
CA ALA A 95 9.35 -24.17 -17.41
C ALA A 95 9.84 -25.28 -18.37
N ARG A 96 11.16 -25.41 -18.56
CA ARG A 96 11.78 -26.43 -19.42
C ARG A 96 11.92 -27.81 -18.77
N ARG A 97 11.70 -27.93 -17.45
CA ARG A 97 11.78 -29.22 -16.76
C ARG A 97 10.71 -30.18 -17.28
N GLU A 98 11.05 -31.46 -17.37
CA GLU A 98 10.16 -32.48 -17.94
C GLU A 98 8.85 -32.63 -17.15
N ASP A 99 8.87 -32.36 -15.84
CA ASP A 99 7.73 -32.41 -14.92
C ASP A 99 6.90 -31.12 -14.88
N VAL A 100 7.27 -30.09 -15.65
CA VAL A 100 6.56 -28.79 -15.73
C VAL A 100 6.17 -28.41 -17.16
N ARG A 101 6.92 -28.88 -18.17
CA ARG A 101 6.74 -28.46 -19.58
C ARG A 101 5.32 -28.62 -20.13
N ASP A 102 4.56 -29.57 -19.59
CA ASP A 102 3.18 -29.86 -20.02
C ASP A 102 2.14 -29.01 -19.27
N CYS A 103 2.57 -28.12 -18.37
CA CYS A 103 1.71 -27.14 -17.71
C CYS A 103 1.18 -26.12 -18.74
N PRO A 104 -0.14 -25.86 -18.78
CA PRO A 104 -0.71 -24.85 -19.69
C PRO A 104 -0.12 -23.44 -19.54
N ALA A 105 0.41 -23.11 -18.36
CA ALA A 105 1.05 -21.82 -18.07
C ALA A 105 2.54 -21.78 -18.42
N ALA A 106 3.18 -22.92 -18.76
CA ALA A 106 4.62 -22.97 -19.05
C ALA A 106 5.08 -22.01 -20.16
N PRO A 107 4.33 -21.82 -21.28
CA PRO A 107 4.68 -20.81 -22.27
C PRO A 107 4.71 -19.37 -21.73
N GLY A 108 3.92 -19.08 -20.68
CA GLY A 108 3.89 -17.77 -20.01
C GLY A 108 5.22 -17.40 -19.33
N ALA A 109 6.12 -18.35 -19.08
CA ALA A 109 7.45 -18.01 -18.58
C ALA A 109 8.24 -17.12 -19.57
N VAL A 110 8.08 -17.35 -20.88
CA VAL A 110 8.71 -16.51 -21.92
C VAL A 110 8.10 -15.11 -21.91
N GLU A 111 6.79 -15.00 -21.78
CA GLU A 111 6.09 -13.72 -21.62
C GLU A 111 6.66 -12.93 -20.43
N ALA A 112 6.79 -13.59 -19.27
CA ALA A 112 7.30 -12.93 -18.08
C ALA A 112 8.76 -12.45 -18.24
N LEU A 113 9.62 -13.24 -18.90
CA LEU A 113 10.98 -12.83 -19.22
C LEU A 113 11.00 -11.58 -20.10
N VAL A 114 10.22 -11.56 -21.18
CA VAL A 114 10.27 -10.44 -22.12
C VAL A 114 9.62 -9.17 -21.58
N ILE A 115 8.65 -9.27 -20.66
CA ILE A 115 8.11 -8.10 -19.94
C ILE A 115 9.15 -7.54 -18.98
N ALA A 116 9.86 -8.38 -18.20
CA ALA A 116 10.92 -7.91 -17.31
C ALA A 116 12.06 -7.22 -18.08
N GLN A 117 12.43 -7.78 -19.25
CA GLN A 117 13.38 -7.16 -20.18
C GLN A 117 12.86 -5.82 -20.74
N ALA A 118 11.57 -5.75 -21.10
CA ALA A 118 10.92 -4.53 -21.58
C ALA A 118 10.96 -3.40 -20.54
N ASN A 119 10.59 -3.73 -19.30
CA ASN A 119 10.60 -2.79 -18.18
C ASN A 119 12.01 -2.27 -17.89
N THR A 120 13.03 -3.13 -18.00
CA THR A 120 14.44 -2.77 -17.79
C THR A 120 14.94 -1.79 -18.85
N ASP A 121 15.00 -2.27 -20.10
CA ASP A 121 15.48 -1.53 -21.25
C ASP A 121 14.92 -2.15 -22.55
N GLY A 122 13.64 -1.90 -22.82
CA GLY A 122 12.93 -2.54 -23.93
C GLY A 122 13.64 -2.49 -25.28
N ALA A 123 14.16 -1.32 -25.67
CA ALA A 123 14.95 -1.15 -26.90
C ALA A 123 16.29 -1.90 -26.84
N GLY A 124 17.00 -1.85 -25.71
CA GLY A 124 18.26 -2.57 -25.55
C GLY A 124 18.10 -4.11 -25.57
N HIS A 125 16.93 -4.61 -25.18
CA HIS A 125 16.60 -6.04 -25.18
C HIS A 125 15.74 -6.49 -26.37
N ALA A 126 15.41 -5.60 -27.31
CA ALA A 126 14.44 -5.90 -28.36
C ALA A 126 14.81 -7.15 -29.19
N ALA A 127 16.07 -7.28 -29.60
CA ALA A 127 16.56 -8.45 -30.34
C ALA A 127 16.43 -9.77 -29.54
N GLU A 128 16.84 -9.77 -28.27
CA GLU A 128 16.74 -10.94 -27.37
C GLU A 128 15.27 -11.34 -27.14
N ARG A 129 14.38 -10.33 -26.99
CA ARG A 129 12.94 -10.54 -26.81
C ARG A 129 12.31 -11.16 -28.06
N LEU A 130 12.63 -10.62 -29.24
CA LEU A 130 12.13 -11.15 -30.52
C LEU A 130 12.60 -12.59 -30.76
N GLU A 131 13.84 -12.92 -30.43
CA GLU A 131 14.37 -14.28 -30.51
C GLU A 131 13.63 -15.23 -29.56
N ALA A 132 13.48 -14.86 -28.30
CA ALA A 132 12.79 -15.68 -27.30
C ALA A 132 11.32 -15.93 -27.65
N LEU A 133 10.62 -14.89 -28.13
CA LEU A 133 9.21 -15.00 -28.54
C LEU A 133 9.04 -15.84 -29.79
N ALA A 134 9.94 -15.73 -30.77
CA ALA A 134 9.91 -16.57 -31.96
C ALA A 134 10.16 -18.06 -31.62
N ALA A 135 11.02 -18.33 -30.64
CA ALA A 135 11.34 -19.69 -30.20
C ALA A 135 10.24 -20.37 -29.37
N ALA A 136 9.27 -19.63 -28.84
CA ALA A 136 8.20 -20.18 -28.00
C ALA A 136 7.16 -21.01 -28.78
N GLU A 137 7.12 -20.90 -30.12
CA GLU A 137 6.24 -21.64 -31.06
C GLU A 137 4.87 -22.04 -30.48
N VAL A 138 3.97 -21.06 -30.37
CA VAL A 138 2.62 -21.25 -29.83
C VAL A 138 1.56 -21.19 -30.92
N GLU A 139 0.65 -22.17 -30.93
CA GLU A 139 -0.48 -22.23 -31.86
C GLU A 139 -1.60 -21.23 -31.48
N PRO A 140 -2.36 -20.68 -32.45
CA PRO A 140 -3.43 -19.70 -32.18
C PRO A 140 -4.55 -20.18 -31.24
N GLY A 141 -4.72 -21.49 -31.05
CA GLY A 141 -5.69 -22.04 -30.09
C GLY A 141 -5.24 -21.95 -28.63
N SER A 142 -3.95 -21.75 -28.37
CA SER A 142 -3.38 -21.67 -27.02
C SER A 142 -3.78 -20.37 -26.30
N LEU A 143 -3.95 -20.46 -24.97
CA LEU A 143 -4.21 -19.30 -24.12
C LEU A 143 -3.05 -18.30 -24.09
N ALA A 144 -1.82 -18.75 -24.32
CA ALA A 144 -0.64 -17.87 -24.34
C ALA A 144 -0.44 -17.12 -25.67
N PHE A 145 -1.17 -17.48 -26.73
CA PHE A 145 -0.92 -16.93 -28.07
C PHE A 145 -1.11 -15.40 -28.14
N ALA A 146 -2.20 -14.90 -27.55
CA ALA A 146 -2.53 -13.48 -27.59
C ALA A 146 -1.49 -12.64 -26.84
N ALA A 147 -1.12 -13.06 -25.63
CA ALA A 147 -0.13 -12.38 -24.80
C ALA A 147 1.28 -12.40 -25.42
N LEU A 148 1.73 -13.55 -25.96
CA LEU A 148 3.02 -13.60 -26.68
C LEU A 148 3.01 -12.74 -27.95
N SER A 149 1.89 -12.68 -28.66
CA SER A 149 1.73 -11.79 -29.82
C SER A 149 1.77 -10.32 -29.44
N GLU A 150 1.14 -9.93 -28.32
CA GLU A 150 1.23 -8.58 -27.75
C GLU A 150 2.69 -8.21 -27.48
N GLN A 151 3.43 -9.10 -26.81
CA GLN A 151 4.84 -8.84 -26.50
C GLN A 151 5.73 -8.80 -27.76
N TYR A 152 5.39 -9.56 -28.81
CA TYR A 152 6.10 -9.51 -30.09
C TYR A 152 5.91 -8.17 -30.79
N VAL A 153 4.67 -7.67 -30.80
CA VAL A 153 4.35 -6.33 -31.32
C VAL A 153 5.11 -5.26 -30.55
N ALA A 154 5.11 -5.32 -29.21
CA ALA A 154 5.84 -4.39 -28.37
C ALA A 154 7.36 -4.43 -28.62
N ALA A 155 7.95 -5.62 -28.77
CA ALA A 155 9.37 -5.78 -29.06
C ALA A 155 9.75 -5.24 -30.45
N LEU A 156 8.89 -5.40 -31.47
CA LEU A 156 9.09 -4.77 -32.78
C LEU A 156 9.03 -3.25 -32.73
N VAL A 157 8.15 -2.68 -31.90
CA VAL A 157 8.10 -1.22 -31.67
C VAL A 157 9.39 -0.73 -31.04
N ASP A 158 9.88 -1.44 -30.01
CA ASP A 158 11.14 -1.11 -29.33
C ASP A 158 12.37 -1.28 -30.23
N ASP A 159 12.33 -2.19 -31.21
CA ASP A 159 13.35 -2.37 -32.27
C ASP A 159 13.26 -1.30 -33.39
N GLY A 160 12.32 -0.35 -33.28
CA GLY A 160 12.09 0.69 -34.29
C GLY A 160 11.37 0.22 -35.56
N ARG A 161 10.78 -0.98 -35.55
CA ARG A 161 10.08 -1.62 -36.68
C ARG A 161 8.56 -1.49 -36.56
N ALA A 162 8.09 -0.29 -36.24
CA ALA A 162 6.66 -0.03 -35.96
C ALA A 162 5.70 -0.45 -37.09
N VAL A 163 6.08 -0.27 -38.36
CA VAL A 163 5.23 -0.71 -39.50
C VAL A 163 5.07 -2.23 -39.54
N GLU A 164 6.13 -2.96 -39.23
CA GLU A 164 6.09 -4.43 -39.14
C GLU A 164 5.28 -4.88 -37.91
N ALA A 165 5.37 -4.15 -36.80
CA ALA A 165 4.57 -4.40 -35.61
C ALA A 165 3.07 -4.32 -35.90
N VAL A 166 2.63 -3.33 -36.68
CA VAL A 166 1.23 -3.22 -37.13
C VAL A 166 0.83 -4.44 -37.96
N ALA A 167 1.62 -4.82 -38.95
CA ALA A 167 1.33 -5.98 -39.79
C ALA A 167 1.29 -7.30 -38.99
N HIS A 168 2.15 -7.44 -37.98
CA HIS A 168 2.15 -8.60 -37.10
C HIS A 168 0.89 -8.66 -36.23
N ALA A 169 0.45 -7.53 -35.67
CA ALA A 169 -0.78 -7.45 -34.89
C ALA A 169 -2.01 -7.85 -35.72
N GLU A 170 -2.13 -7.32 -36.94
CA GLU A 170 -3.21 -7.66 -37.88
C GLU A 170 -3.23 -9.16 -38.20
N ALA A 171 -2.06 -9.75 -38.50
CA ALA A 171 -1.92 -11.17 -38.78
C ALA A 171 -2.26 -12.04 -37.55
N ALA A 172 -1.89 -11.62 -36.34
CA ALA A 172 -2.23 -12.34 -35.11
C ALA A 172 -3.75 -12.38 -34.87
N VAL A 173 -4.44 -11.25 -35.09
CA VAL A 173 -5.91 -11.17 -35.00
C VAL A 173 -6.59 -12.07 -36.03
N GLU A 174 -6.09 -12.11 -37.28
CA GLU A 174 -6.63 -13.00 -38.34
C GLU A 174 -6.43 -14.48 -37.99
N ARG A 175 -5.27 -14.85 -37.43
CA ARG A 175 -4.96 -16.21 -37.00
C ARG A 175 -5.87 -16.66 -35.84
N LEU A 176 -6.12 -15.79 -34.87
CA LEU A 176 -7.06 -16.04 -33.78
C LEU A 176 -8.47 -16.27 -34.32
N GLY A 177 -8.95 -15.38 -35.20
CA GLY A 177 -10.26 -15.51 -35.83
C GLY A 177 -10.41 -16.81 -36.62
N SER A 178 -9.37 -17.20 -37.36
CA SER A 178 -9.31 -18.46 -38.11
C SER A 178 -9.34 -19.71 -37.21
N ALA A 179 -8.88 -19.58 -35.95
CA ALA A 179 -8.96 -20.61 -34.92
C ALA A 179 -10.26 -20.55 -34.08
N GLY A 180 -11.21 -19.67 -34.43
CA GLY A 180 -12.46 -19.48 -33.69
C GLY A 180 -12.26 -18.80 -32.33
N ARG A 181 -11.19 -18.02 -32.17
CA ARG A 181 -10.86 -17.25 -30.96
C ARG A 181 -10.97 -15.75 -31.26
N GLU A 182 -11.27 -14.97 -30.23
CA GLU A 182 -11.27 -13.51 -30.30
C GLU A 182 -9.93 -12.96 -29.79
N ALA A 183 -9.54 -11.79 -30.29
CA ALA A 183 -8.39 -11.05 -29.79
C ALA A 183 -8.69 -10.43 -28.42
N SER A 184 -7.67 -10.34 -27.57
CA SER A 184 -7.78 -9.59 -26.31
C SER A 184 -7.65 -8.09 -26.55
N TRP A 185 -8.17 -7.30 -25.60
CA TRP A 185 -8.03 -5.85 -25.62
C TRP A 185 -6.55 -5.42 -25.62
N GLU A 186 -5.69 -6.15 -24.91
CA GLU A 186 -4.26 -5.91 -24.75
C GLU A 186 -3.51 -6.01 -26.09
N LEU A 187 -3.80 -7.03 -26.90
CA LEU A 187 -3.28 -7.15 -28.26
C LEU A 187 -3.75 -5.99 -29.15
N GLY A 188 -5.03 -5.59 -29.02
CA GLY A 188 -5.57 -4.40 -29.68
C GLY A 188 -4.82 -3.12 -29.27
N ALA A 189 -4.59 -2.92 -27.98
CA ALA A 189 -3.85 -1.79 -27.44
C ALA A 189 -2.39 -1.75 -27.90
N ALA A 190 -1.72 -2.92 -28.02
CA ALA A 190 -0.38 -3.01 -28.62
C ALA A 190 -0.38 -2.58 -30.10
N SER A 191 -1.40 -2.95 -30.86
CA SER A 191 -1.58 -2.48 -32.24
C SER A 191 -1.74 -0.95 -32.33
N VAL A 192 -2.52 -0.35 -31.43
CA VAL A 192 -2.70 1.11 -31.34
C VAL A 192 -1.36 1.80 -31.05
N ARG A 193 -0.55 1.27 -30.12
CA ARG A 193 0.80 1.79 -29.84
C ARG A 193 1.73 1.68 -31.05
N ALA A 194 1.68 0.56 -31.77
CA ALA A 194 2.44 0.38 -33.01
C ALA A 194 2.03 1.38 -34.10
N LEU A 195 0.73 1.66 -34.25
CA LEU A 195 0.21 2.67 -35.17
C LEU A 195 0.67 4.09 -34.79
N LEU A 196 0.68 4.43 -33.50
CA LEU A 196 1.24 5.71 -33.03
C LEU A 196 2.74 5.81 -33.34
N ALA A 197 3.52 4.78 -33.04
CA ALA A 197 4.95 4.74 -33.34
C ALA A 197 5.25 4.82 -34.84
N ALA A 198 4.34 4.31 -35.69
CA ALA A 198 4.41 4.41 -37.15
C ALA A 198 3.94 5.78 -37.69
N GLY A 199 3.55 6.73 -36.83
CA GLY A 199 3.06 8.05 -37.24
C GLY A 199 1.66 8.04 -37.86
N ARG A 200 0.81 7.07 -37.49
CA ARG A 200 -0.56 6.88 -38.01
C ARG A 200 -1.62 7.08 -36.92
N PRO A 201 -1.71 8.26 -36.27
CA PRO A 201 -2.58 8.46 -35.11
C PRO A 201 -4.08 8.36 -35.42
N GLN A 202 -4.50 8.67 -36.65
CA GLN A 202 -5.91 8.53 -37.04
C GLN A 202 -6.33 7.06 -37.12
N ASP A 203 -5.46 6.21 -37.69
CA ASP A 203 -5.68 4.77 -37.75
C ASP A 203 -5.61 4.16 -36.34
N ALA A 204 -4.72 4.67 -35.48
CA ALA A 204 -4.63 4.29 -34.08
C ALA A 204 -5.96 4.54 -33.34
N LEU A 205 -6.61 5.68 -33.57
CA LEU A 205 -7.92 5.96 -32.97
C LEU A 205 -8.99 4.99 -33.46
N THR A 206 -9.04 4.71 -34.77
CA THR A 206 -9.98 3.74 -35.34
C THR A 206 -9.76 2.34 -34.80
N ALA A 207 -8.50 1.90 -34.66
CA ALA A 207 -8.15 0.62 -34.07
C ALA A 207 -8.55 0.55 -32.59
N LEU A 208 -8.37 1.64 -31.84
CA LEU A 208 -8.76 1.71 -30.43
C LEU A 208 -10.29 1.60 -30.25
N ASP A 209 -11.06 2.32 -31.07
CA ASP A 209 -12.53 2.25 -31.06
C ASP A 209 -13.04 0.83 -31.37
N ALA A 210 -12.37 0.12 -32.29
CA ALA A 210 -12.69 -1.27 -32.60
C ALA A 210 -12.33 -2.21 -31.43
N ALA A 211 -11.18 -1.98 -30.78
CA ALA A 211 -10.70 -2.79 -29.67
C ALA A 211 -11.49 -2.58 -28.36
N THR A 212 -12.21 -1.46 -28.19
CA THR A 212 -13.01 -1.19 -26.98
C THR A 212 -13.96 -2.35 -26.63
N GLY A 213 -14.49 -3.05 -27.64
CA GLY A 213 -15.38 -4.20 -27.48
C GLY A 213 -14.70 -5.55 -27.23
N PHE A 214 -13.37 -5.63 -27.29
CA PHE A 214 -12.63 -6.88 -27.04
C PHE A 214 -12.61 -7.24 -25.57
N LYS A 215 -12.56 -8.54 -25.28
CA LYS A 215 -12.44 -9.05 -23.92
C LYS A 215 -11.03 -8.71 -23.37
N PRO A 216 -10.91 -8.07 -22.20
CA PRO A 216 -9.62 -7.85 -21.57
C PRO A 216 -9.09 -9.12 -20.90
N ASP A 217 -7.78 -9.27 -20.93
CA ASP A 217 -7.06 -10.23 -20.08
C ASP A 217 -6.99 -9.72 -18.62
N ASP A 218 -6.96 -8.39 -18.43
CA ASP A 218 -7.01 -7.70 -17.14
C ASP A 218 -8.24 -6.76 -17.06
N PRO A 219 -9.42 -7.26 -16.63
CA PRO A 219 -10.65 -6.48 -16.61
C PRO A 219 -10.61 -5.25 -15.69
N VAL A 220 -9.91 -5.36 -14.56
CA VAL A 220 -9.80 -4.27 -13.58
C VAL A 220 -8.99 -3.11 -14.15
N ALA A 221 -7.91 -3.41 -14.87
CA ALA A 221 -7.06 -2.37 -15.41
C ALA A 221 -7.55 -1.76 -16.73
N LYS A 222 -8.45 -2.43 -17.46
CA LYS A 222 -8.89 -2.00 -18.80
C LYS A 222 -9.33 -0.54 -18.83
N ALA A 223 -10.20 -0.13 -17.90
CA ALA A 223 -10.81 1.20 -17.94
C ALA A 223 -9.79 2.34 -17.92
N HIS A 224 -8.86 2.32 -16.96
CA HIS A 224 -7.83 3.37 -16.86
C HIS A 224 -6.79 3.25 -17.98
N ARG A 225 -6.37 2.03 -18.36
CA ARG A 225 -5.39 1.86 -19.46
C ARG A 225 -5.96 2.33 -20.80
N GLU A 226 -7.24 2.07 -21.07
CA GLU A 226 -7.94 2.56 -22.26
C GLU A 226 -8.07 4.08 -22.23
N GLY A 227 -8.43 4.67 -21.09
CA GLY A 227 -8.48 6.13 -20.92
C GLY A 227 -7.14 6.80 -21.23
N VAL A 228 -6.05 6.31 -20.64
CA VAL A 228 -4.68 6.83 -20.89
C VAL A 228 -4.32 6.75 -22.37
N LEU A 229 -4.51 5.59 -22.99
CA LEU A 229 -4.17 5.39 -24.39
C LEU A 229 -5.02 6.26 -25.32
N ARG A 230 -6.33 6.36 -25.04
CA ARG A 230 -7.26 7.22 -25.79
C ARG A 230 -6.87 8.69 -25.68
N ALA A 231 -6.56 9.17 -24.46
CA ALA A 231 -6.10 10.53 -24.23
C ALA A 231 -4.82 10.84 -25.01
N LEU A 232 -3.84 9.92 -25.00
CA LEU A 232 -2.60 10.07 -25.76
C LEU A 232 -2.83 10.14 -27.27
N VAL A 233 -3.67 9.25 -27.82
CA VAL A 233 -4.03 9.26 -29.26
C VAL A 233 -4.72 10.58 -29.63
N LEU A 234 -5.71 11.02 -28.84
CA LEU A 234 -6.47 12.25 -29.10
C LEU A 234 -5.60 13.51 -28.96
N ALA A 235 -4.71 13.56 -27.97
CA ALA A 235 -3.76 14.64 -27.79
C ALA A 235 -2.77 14.72 -28.97
N THR A 236 -2.31 13.56 -29.47
CA THR A 236 -1.45 13.49 -30.67
C THR A 236 -2.17 14.00 -31.93
N LEU A 237 -3.49 13.83 -32.01
CA LEU A 237 -4.34 14.38 -33.08
C LEU A 237 -4.69 15.86 -32.89
N GLY A 238 -4.30 16.49 -31.77
CA GLY A 238 -4.68 17.87 -31.43
C GLY A 238 -6.15 18.02 -31.01
N ARG A 239 -6.84 16.94 -30.65
CA ARG A 239 -8.25 16.94 -30.19
C ARG A 239 -8.31 17.19 -28.68
N GLU A 240 -7.86 18.38 -28.27
CA GLU A 240 -7.59 18.73 -26.87
C GLU A 240 -8.75 18.43 -25.90
N ALA A 241 -9.97 18.93 -26.19
CA ALA A 241 -11.10 18.75 -25.27
C ALA A 241 -11.49 17.27 -25.05
N GLU A 242 -11.42 16.47 -26.12
CA GLU A 242 -11.72 15.04 -26.03
C GLU A 242 -10.60 14.27 -25.35
N ALA A 243 -9.35 14.68 -25.56
CA ALA A 243 -8.20 14.10 -24.88
C ALA A 243 -8.27 14.34 -23.36
N VAL A 244 -8.61 15.57 -22.94
CA VAL A 244 -8.82 15.91 -21.52
C VAL A 244 -9.95 15.07 -20.92
N GLN A 245 -11.08 14.93 -21.62
CA GLN A 245 -12.20 14.13 -21.15
C GLN A 245 -11.85 12.64 -21.00
N ALA A 246 -10.95 12.12 -21.85
CA ALA A 246 -10.52 10.73 -21.80
C ALA A 246 -9.41 10.46 -20.77
N LEU A 247 -8.66 11.49 -20.36
CA LEU A 247 -7.51 11.35 -19.47
C LEU A 247 -7.98 11.00 -18.06
N PRO A 248 -7.57 9.83 -17.50
CA PRO A 248 -7.90 9.52 -16.12
C PRO A 248 -7.20 10.46 -15.14
N ASP A 249 -7.88 10.75 -14.04
CA ASP A 249 -7.36 11.57 -12.95
C ASP A 249 -6.17 10.90 -12.25
N LEU A 250 -5.40 11.72 -11.51
CA LEU A 250 -4.17 11.30 -10.87
C LEU A 250 -4.39 10.23 -9.78
N ASP A 251 -5.51 10.29 -9.07
CA ASP A 251 -5.92 9.29 -8.07
C ASP A 251 -6.19 7.92 -8.70
N VAL A 252 -6.66 7.88 -9.95
CA VAL A 252 -6.90 6.63 -10.70
C VAL A 252 -5.58 6.01 -11.17
N VAL A 253 -4.61 6.80 -11.61
CA VAL A 253 -3.33 6.26 -12.17
C VAL A 253 -2.18 6.23 -11.16
N GLY A 254 -2.36 6.86 -10.00
CA GLY A 254 -1.31 7.10 -9.00
C GLY A 254 -0.57 5.84 -8.56
N ASP A 255 -1.27 4.71 -8.50
CA ASP A 255 -0.74 3.41 -8.05
C ASP A 255 -0.48 2.42 -9.20
N HIS A 256 -0.47 2.90 -10.45
CA HIS A 256 -0.32 2.07 -11.64
C HIS A 256 0.93 2.44 -12.47
N PRO A 257 2.14 2.05 -12.03
CA PRO A 257 3.41 2.35 -12.70
C PRO A 257 3.45 2.08 -14.20
N ARG A 258 2.79 1.03 -14.66
CA ARG A 258 2.76 0.63 -16.08
C ARG A 258 2.24 1.74 -17.01
N VAL A 259 1.40 2.66 -16.54
CA VAL A 259 0.82 3.72 -17.39
C VAL A 259 1.45 5.10 -17.20
N TRP A 260 2.30 5.31 -16.19
CA TRP A 260 2.80 6.64 -15.81
C TRP A 260 3.51 7.38 -16.96
N VAL A 261 4.32 6.68 -17.76
CA VAL A 261 5.03 7.30 -18.89
C VAL A 261 4.04 7.74 -19.98
N GLU A 262 3.08 6.89 -20.35
CA GLU A 262 2.08 7.20 -21.37
C GLU A 262 1.14 8.32 -20.92
N TRP A 263 0.69 8.27 -19.67
CA TRP A 263 -0.13 9.32 -19.06
C TRP A 263 0.61 10.66 -19.04
N SER A 264 1.88 10.66 -18.62
CA SER A 264 2.68 11.90 -18.56
C SER A 264 2.94 12.49 -19.94
N ARG A 265 3.09 11.66 -20.98
CA ARG A 265 3.19 12.13 -22.38
C ARG A 265 1.90 12.79 -22.85
N ALA A 266 0.74 12.22 -22.51
CA ALA A 266 -0.55 12.85 -22.79
C ALA A 266 -0.66 14.20 -22.08
N VAL A 267 -0.29 14.27 -20.79
CA VAL A 267 -0.26 15.51 -20.01
C VAL A 267 0.66 16.56 -20.63
N LEU A 268 1.86 16.19 -21.07
CA LEU A 268 2.79 17.11 -21.74
C LEU A 268 2.17 17.72 -22.99
N LEU A 269 1.50 16.92 -23.83
CA LEU A 269 0.80 17.42 -25.02
C LEU A 269 -0.39 18.35 -24.67
N LEU A 270 -0.99 18.15 -23.50
CA LEU A 270 -2.14 18.92 -23.02
C LEU A 270 -1.76 20.08 -22.09
N ALA A 271 -0.49 20.23 -21.69
CA ALA A 271 -0.05 21.23 -20.72
C ALA A 271 -0.22 22.68 -21.19
N GLY A 272 -0.36 22.90 -22.50
CA GLY A 272 -0.71 24.20 -23.09
C GLY A 272 -2.21 24.53 -23.09
N SER A 273 -3.06 23.57 -22.73
CA SER A 273 -4.51 23.77 -22.60
C SER A 273 -4.84 24.63 -21.38
N ALA A 274 -6.00 25.28 -21.40
CA ALA A 274 -6.54 25.92 -20.20
C ALA A 274 -7.12 24.92 -19.17
N GLN A 275 -7.14 23.63 -19.51
CA GLN A 275 -7.85 22.59 -18.75
C GLN A 275 -6.91 21.72 -17.89
N ILE A 276 -5.65 21.56 -18.30
CA ILE A 276 -4.62 20.83 -17.54
C ILE A 276 -3.61 21.82 -16.99
N THR A 277 -3.52 21.92 -15.66
CA THR A 277 -2.61 22.86 -15.02
C THR A 277 -1.25 22.21 -14.78
N ASN A 278 -0.20 22.73 -15.42
CA ASN A 278 1.19 22.30 -15.19
C ASN A 278 1.77 23.01 -13.95
N THR A 279 1.77 22.32 -12.81
CA THR A 279 2.18 22.88 -11.51
C THR A 279 3.43 22.20 -10.93
N TRP A 280 4.02 22.80 -9.88
CA TRP A 280 5.10 22.17 -9.13
C TRP A 280 4.63 20.91 -8.37
N GLN A 281 3.35 20.83 -7.99
CA GLN A 281 2.78 19.62 -7.36
C GLN A 281 2.84 18.44 -8.33
N LEU A 282 2.43 18.65 -9.58
CA LEU A 282 2.59 17.65 -10.63
C LEU A 282 4.07 17.29 -10.80
N GLY A 283 4.97 18.28 -10.86
CA GLY A 283 6.41 18.04 -10.92
C GLY A 283 6.95 17.16 -9.78
N ARG A 284 6.45 17.35 -8.55
CA ARG A 284 6.80 16.51 -7.39
C ARG A 284 6.29 15.08 -7.55
N VAL A 285 5.07 14.89 -8.05
CA VAL A 285 4.51 13.55 -8.29
C VAL A 285 5.33 12.81 -9.36
N LEU A 286 5.65 13.47 -10.48
CA LEU A 286 6.50 12.88 -11.51
C LEU A 286 7.88 12.52 -10.97
N LYS A 287 8.45 13.33 -10.06
CA LYS A 287 9.71 13.01 -9.39
C LYS A 287 9.61 11.74 -8.52
N GLN A 288 8.51 11.56 -7.78
CA GLN A 288 8.28 10.34 -7.01
C GLN A 288 8.20 9.09 -7.91
N TRP A 289 7.52 9.21 -9.06
CA TRP A 289 7.45 8.15 -10.05
C TRP A 289 8.82 7.82 -10.69
N ILE A 290 9.66 8.84 -10.94
CA ILE A 290 11.05 8.66 -11.39
C ILE A 290 11.86 7.86 -10.36
N ASP A 291 11.71 8.18 -9.07
CA ASP A 291 12.40 7.45 -7.99
C ASP A 291 11.93 6.01 -7.86
N TYR A 292 10.64 5.77 -8.03
CA TYR A 292 10.09 4.41 -8.08
C TYR A 292 10.77 3.57 -9.17
N PHE A 293 10.87 4.09 -10.40
CA PHE A 293 11.54 3.37 -11.48
C PHE A 293 13.04 3.17 -11.24
N ALA A 294 13.70 4.08 -10.51
CA ALA A 294 15.08 3.87 -10.07
C ALA A 294 15.20 2.66 -9.14
N VAL A 295 14.31 2.54 -8.15
CA VAL A 295 14.30 1.42 -7.20
C VAL A 295 13.94 0.09 -7.89
N MET A 296 12.97 0.12 -8.80
CA MET A 296 12.52 -1.09 -9.51
C MET A 296 13.42 -1.51 -10.67
N GLY A 297 14.48 -0.75 -10.96
CA GLY A 297 15.39 -1.04 -12.08
C GLY A 297 14.72 -0.94 -13.45
N ALA A 298 13.78 -0.02 -13.62
CA ALA A 298 13.08 0.26 -14.87
C ALA A 298 13.70 1.49 -15.56
N TYR A 299 14.94 1.34 -16.03
CA TYR A 299 15.80 2.46 -16.43
C TYR A 299 15.25 3.26 -17.60
N ARG A 300 14.68 2.59 -18.61
CA ARG A 300 14.09 3.28 -19.77
C ARG A 300 12.91 4.17 -19.34
N SER A 301 11.99 3.65 -18.53
CA SER A 301 10.85 4.42 -18.02
C SER A 301 11.28 5.59 -17.14
N ARG A 302 12.30 5.39 -16.29
CA ARG A 302 12.92 6.47 -15.50
C ARG A 302 13.39 7.62 -16.38
N ILE A 303 14.11 7.33 -17.47
CA ILE A 303 14.64 8.33 -18.40
C ILE A 303 13.51 9.02 -19.14
N GLU A 304 12.58 8.26 -19.72
CA GLU A 304 11.44 8.83 -20.46
C GLU A 304 10.61 9.77 -19.60
N LEU A 305 10.35 9.38 -18.35
CA LEU A 305 9.60 10.21 -17.42
C LEU A 305 10.38 11.45 -16.98
N ALA A 306 11.69 11.33 -16.76
CA ALA A 306 12.56 12.48 -16.46
C ALA A 306 12.59 13.49 -17.61
N LEU A 307 12.62 13.03 -18.86
CA LEU A 307 12.57 13.91 -20.03
C LEU A 307 11.22 14.64 -20.13
N VAL A 308 10.10 13.92 -19.98
CA VAL A 308 8.76 14.50 -20.00
C VAL A 308 8.57 15.51 -18.86
N ALA A 309 8.98 15.16 -17.64
CA ALA A 309 8.93 16.06 -16.49
C ALA A 309 9.81 17.30 -16.70
N GLY A 310 10.96 17.13 -17.36
CA GLY A 310 11.87 18.21 -17.71
C GLY A 310 11.25 19.19 -18.69
N ASP A 311 10.59 18.69 -19.75
CA ASP A 311 9.89 19.53 -20.71
C ASP A 311 8.72 20.30 -20.05
N LEU A 312 7.98 19.65 -19.16
CA LEU A 312 6.97 20.30 -18.33
C LEU A 312 7.58 21.40 -17.45
N ALA A 313 8.75 21.14 -16.83
CA ALA A 313 9.44 22.13 -16.01
C ALA A 313 9.91 23.34 -16.83
N VAL A 314 10.46 23.11 -18.03
CA VAL A 314 10.80 24.17 -19.00
C VAL A 314 9.56 25.01 -19.31
N ALA A 315 8.43 24.38 -19.62
CA ALA A 315 7.20 25.06 -19.99
C ALA A 315 6.65 25.98 -18.88
N ARG A 316 6.87 25.63 -17.60
CA ARG A 316 6.49 26.48 -16.44
C ARG A 316 7.62 27.32 -15.86
N GLN A 317 8.76 27.43 -16.56
CA GLN A 317 9.95 28.19 -16.17
C GLN A 317 10.70 27.68 -14.92
N GLY A 318 10.55 26.39 -14.58
CA GLY A 318 11.29 25.68 -13.54
C GLY A 318 12.71 25.28 -13.96
N VAL A 319 13.57 26.27 -14.26
CA VAL A 319 14.89 26.05 -14.90
C VAL A 319 15.81 25.10 -14.13
N TRP A 320 15.93 25.27 -12.81
CA TRP A 320 16.79 24.41 -12.00
C TRP A 320 16.30 22.95 -12.01
N GLN A 321 14.99 22.75 -11.99
CA GLN A 321 14.41 21.42 -11.96
C GLN A 321 14.60 20.71 -13.31
N ALA A 322 14.39 21.43 -14.43
CA ALA A 322 14.66 20.91 -15.76
C ALA A 322 16.12 20.43 -15.92
N ARG A 323 17.10 21.19 -15.39
CA ARG A 323 18.51 20.79 -15.37
C ARG A 323 18.74 19.53 -14.52
N MET A 324 18.18 19.49 -13.31
CA MET A 324 18.27 18.31 -12.44
C MET A 324 17.66 17.06 -13.08
N LEU A 325 16.54 17.21 -13.80
CA LEU A 325 15.88 16.10 -14.50
C LEU A 325 16.71 15.63 -15.70
N ALA A 326 17.40 16.53 -16.40
CA ALA A 326 18.36 16.15 -17.43
C ALA A 326 19.57 15.38 -16.85
N ASP A 327 20.09 15.81 -15.69
CA ASP A 327 21.18 15.10 -15.00
C ASP A 327 20.73 13.72 -14.51
N LEU A 328 19.50 13.60 -14.01
CA LEU A 328 18.91 12.31 -13.64
C LEU A 328 18.74 11.38 -14.85
N ALA A 329 18.30 11.93 -15.99
CA ALA A 329 18.19 11.18 -17.24
C ALA A 329 19.57 10.72 -17.75
N GLU A 330 20.59 11.57 -17.68
CA GLU A 330 21.97 11.22 -18.06
C GLU A 330 22.56 10.13 -17.14
N SER A 331 22.38 10.27 -15.83
CA SER A 331 22.82 9.25 -14.87
C SER A 331 22.16 7.90 -15.12
N ALA A 332 20.85 7.89 -15.39
CA ALA A 332 20.14 6.65 -15.70
C ALA A 332 20.50 6.08 -17.07
N ALA A 333 20.92 6.90 -18.04
CA ALA A 333 21.33 6.44 -19.37
C ALA A 333 22.55 5.53 -19.32
N ALA A 334 23.41 5.65 -18.29
CA ALA A 334 24.57 4.78 -18.09
C ALA A 334 24.20 3.31 -17.82
N GLU A 335 22.95 3.05 -17.38
CA GLU A 335 22.43 1.70 -17.11
C GLU A 335 21.78 1.06 -18.36
N LEU A 336 21.62 1.81 -19.46
CA LEU A 336 21.08 1.28 -20.70
C LEU A 336 22.14 0.47 -21.48
N LYS A 337 21.69 -0.48 -22.29
CA LYS A 337 22.59 -1.20 -23.21
C LYS A 337 23.16 -0.30 -24.31
N ASP A 338 22.40 0.71 -24.73
CA ASP A 338 22.85 1.78 -25.63
C ASP A 338 22.48 3.16 -25.04
N PRO A 339 23.42 3.80 -24.33
CA PRO A 339 23.22 5.15 -23.79
C PRO A 339 23.06 6.21 -24.89
N SER A 340 23.58 5.98 -26.10
CA SER A 340 23.55 6.99 -27.18
C SER A 340 22.14 7.23 -27.73
N ALA A 341 21.24 6.24 -27.58
CA ALA A 341 19.85 6.31 -28.02
C ALA A 341 19.02 7.45 -27.40
N VAL A 342 19.46 8.00 -26.25
CA VAL A 342 18.76 9.10 -25.54
C VAL A 342 19.59 10.38 -25.44
N ALA A 343 20.86 10.36 -25.86
CA ALA A 343 21.80 11.45 -25.65
C ALA A 343 21.33 12.78 -26.26
N ASP A 344 20.82 12.74 -27.49
CA ASP A 344 20.33 13.93 -28.19
C ASP A 344 19.11 14.57 -27.50
N ARG A 345 18.22 13.75 -26.94
CA ARG A 345 17.03 14.24 -26.21
C ARG A 345 17.42 14.87 -24.89
N ILE A 346 18.37 14.29 -24.17
CA ILE A 346 18.92 14.86 -22.93
C ILE A 346 19.62 16.20 -23.24
N ALA A 347 20.43 16.24 -24.29
CA ALA A 347 21.09 17.48 -24.73
C ALA A 347 20.08 18.55 -25.15
N ALA A 348 19.00 18.17 -25.83
CA ALA A 348 17.92 19.08 -26.20
C ALA A 348 17.20 19.65 -24.97
N LEU A 349 16.91 18.83 -23.95
CA LEU A 349 16.31 19.29 -22.70
C LEU A 349 17.23 20.28 -21.97
N ARG A 350 18.54 20.01 -21.89
CA ARG A 350 19.51 20.95 -21.30
C ARG A 350 19.54 22.29 -22.05
N ALA A 351 19.60 22.23 -23.38
CA ALA A 351 19.59 23.44 -24.21
C ALA A 351 18.29 24.23 -24.05
N ALA A 352 17.15 23.54 -23.92
CA ALA A 352 15.85 24.17 -23.67
C ALA A 352 15.83 24.86 -22.29
N ALA A 353 16.32 24.18 -21.23
CA ALA A 353 16.43 24.76 -19.90
C ALA A 353 17.34 26.01 -19.88
N ASP A 354 18.47 25.97 -20.58
CA ASP A 354 19.41 27.09 -20.66
C ASP A 354 18.87 28.30 -21.46
N ALA A 355 17.92 28.06 -22.38
CA ALA A 355 17.27 29.12 -23.14
C ALA A 355 16.16 29.83 -22.35
N VAL A 356 15.64 29.22 -21.28
CA VAL A 356 14.60 29.84 -20.44
C VAL A 356 15.21 30.94 -19.57
N THR A 357 14.59 32.12 -19.58
CA THR A 357 14.92 33.19 -18.64
C THR A 357 14.18 32.95 -17.31
N PRO A 358 14.89 32.78 -16.18
CA PRO A 358 14.25 32.62 -14.88
C PRO A 358 13.45 33.86 -14.47
N LEU A 359 12.40 33.66 -13.68
CA LEU A 359 11.65 34.77 -13.10
C LEU A 359 12.52 35.53 -12.07
N PRO A 360 12.42 36.88 -12.03
CA PRO A 360 13.16 37.66 -11.06
C PRO A 360 12.72 37.33 -9.63
N ALA A 361 13.68 37.42 -8.70
CA ALA A 361 13.42 37.27 -7.28
C ALA A 361 12.50 38.39 -6.75
N PRO A 362 11.72 38.13 -5.67
CA PRO A 362 10.78 39.10 -5.10
C PRO A 362 11.45 40.33 -4.46
N GLY A 363 12.78 40.33 -4.27
CA GLY A 363 13.55 41.44 -3.71
C GLY A 363 15.07 41.25 -3.79
N PRO A 364 15.85 42.12 -3.13
CA PRO A 364 17.30 42.00 -2.97
C PRO A 364 17.72 40.68 -2.31
N GLN A 365 18.93 40.20 -2.62
CA GLN A 365 19.43 38.90 -2.15
C GLN A 365 19.50 38.79 -0.62
N ASP A 366 19.90 39.85 0.07
CA ASP A 366 20.04 39.92 1.52
C ASP A 366 18.71 39.94 2.28
N GLU A 367 17.59 40.18 1.58
CA GLU A 367 16.24 40.18 2.16
C GLU A 367 15.45 38.88 1.86
N LEU A 368 16.01 37.96 1.05
CA LEU A 368 15.27 36.80 0.53
C LEU A 368 14.76 35.85 1.61
N VAL A 369 15.52 35.67 2.70
CA VAL A 369 15.07 34.85 3.84
C VAL A 369 13.82 35.44 4.48
N GLY A 370 13.79 36.77 4.67
CA GLY A 370 12.62 37.46 5.20
C GLY A 370 11.40 37.36 4.27
N TYR A 371 11.60 37.46 2.95
CA TYR A 371 10.52 37.24 1.99
C TYR A 371 10.03 35.78 1.97
N PHE A 372 10.93 34.81 2.17
CA PHE A 372 10.57 33.39 2.26
C PHE A 372 9.69 33.15 3.50
N ASP A 373 10.13 33.63 4.66
CA ASP A 373 9.41 33.43 5.93
C ASP A 373 8.06 34.19 5.96
N ALA A 374 7.94 35.27 5.19
CA ALA A 374 6.68 36.02 5.03
C ALA A 374 5.74 35.44 3.97
N ALA A 375 6.19 34.50 3.14
CA ALA A 375 5.36 33.90 2.11
C ALA A 375 4.36 32.91 2.74
N ASP A 376 3.07 33.09 2.45
CA ASP A 376 2.03 32.17 2.92
C ASP A 376 1.95 30.92 2.03
N GLY A 377 1.56 29.78 2.63
CA GLY A 377 1.49 28.49 1.93
C GLY A 377 0.49 28.43 0.77
N PHE A 378 -0.35 29.45 0.59
CA PHE A 378 -1.31 29.54 -0.51
C PHE A 378 -0.72 30.21 -1.77
N ASN A 379 0.24 31.15 -1.62
CA ASN A 379 0.88 31.84 -2.74
C ASN A 379 2.38 31.54 -2.89
N ALA A 380 2.99 30.82 -1.95
CA ALA A 380 4.38 30.39 -2.04
C ALA A 380 4.54 29.29 -3.10
N ASP A 381 5.29 29.58 -4.15
CA ASP A 381 5.74 28.59 -5.12
C ASP A 381 7.11 28.03 -4.67
N PRO A 382 7.17 26.83 -4.06
CA PRO A 382 8.42 26.25 -3.58
C PRO A 382 9.43 26.04 -4.70
N GLU A 383 8.99 25.77 -5.94
CA GLU A 383 9.89 25.58 -7.07
C GLU A 383 10.64 26.88 -7.39
N ARG A 384 9.98 28.04 -7.26
CA ARG A 384 10.65 29.35 -7.43
C ARG A 384 11.61 29.64 -6.31
N TRP A 385 11.21 29.36 -5.07
CA TRP A 385 12.05 29.59 -3.89
C TRP A 385 13.37 28.84 -3.93
N VAL A 386 13.39 27.63 -4.50
CA VAL A 386 14.65 26.92 -4.75
C VAL A 386 15.59 27.76 -5.63
N GLY A 387 15.11 28.22 -6.78
CA GLY A 387 15.92 29.01 -7.70
C GLY A 387 16.41 30.33 -7.11
N TRP A 388 15.58 30.99 -6.30
CA TRP A 388 15.92 32.28 -5.69
C TRP A 388 16.91 32.15 -4.53
N LEU A 389 16.81 31.10 -3.71
CA LEU A 389 17.72 30.89 -2.56
C LEU A 389 19.05 30.24 -2.95
N ALA A 390 19.13 29.57 -4.11
CA ALA A 390 20.33 28.86 -4.55
C ALA A 390 21.64 29.69 -4.48
N PRO A 391 21.69 30.99 -4.83
CA PRO A 391 22.92 31.79 -4.73
C PRO A 391 23.44 32.04 -3.30
N LEU A 392 22.58 31.90 -2.28
CA LEU A 392 22.92 32.07 -0.86
C LEU A 392 23.31 30.76 -0.18
N SER A 393 22.91 29.64 -0.78
CA SER A 393 23.14 28.30 -0.26
C SER A 393 24.62 27.97 -0.08
N GLY A 394 24.98 27.40 1.07
CA GLY A 394 26.36 27.09 1.47
C GLY A 394 27.17 28.28 2.00
N ARG A 395 26.59 29.49 2.01
CA ARG A 395 27.26 30.72 2.52
C ARG A 395 26.51 31.33 3.70
N ASP A 396 25.19 31.39 3.57
CA ASP A 396 24.29 31.87 4.61
C ASP A 396 23.53 30.67 5.20
N LEU A 397 23.68 30.41 6.50
CA LEU A 397 23.14 29.22 7.14
C LEU A 397 21.59 29.20 7.11
N GLU A 398 20.96 30.36 7.35
CA GLU A 398 19.50 30.49 7.38
C GLU A 398 18.89 30.24 6.01
N ALA A 399 19.46 30.82 4.95
CA ALA A 399 19.07 30.59 3.57
C ALA A 399 19.35 29.15 3.14
N THR A 400 20.47 28.57 3.59
CA THR A 400 20.84 27.18 3.27
C THR A 400 19.80 26.21 3.83
N ARG A 401 19.42 26.36 5.10
CA ARG A 401 18.40 25.52 5.73
C ARG A 401 17.09 25.55 4.96
N ARG A 402 16.59 26.75 4.63
CA ARG A 402 15.34 26.95 3.87
C ARG A 402 15.45 26.37 2.46
N HIS A 403 16.54 26.66 1.76
CA HIS A 403 16.80 26.13 0.41
C HIS A 403 16.77 24.60 0.38
N THR A 404 17.49 23.92 1.27
CA THR A 404 17.56 22.46 1.28
C THR A 404 16.26 21.82 1.77
N THR A 405 15.56 22.43 2.72
CA THR A 405 14.21 21.98 3.10
C THR A 405 13.25 22.07 1.92
N THR A 406 13.28 23.17 1.14
CA THR A 406 12.41 23.33 -0.03
C THR A 406 12.78 22.35 -1.15
N ILE A 407 14.07 22.13 -1.41
CA ILE A 407 14.55 21.12 -2.37
C ILE A 407 14.12 19.71 -1.95
N GLY A 408 14.26 19.36 -0.66
CA GLY A 408 13.82 18.09 -0.10
C GLY A 408 12.32 17.89 -0.22
N PHE A 409 11.53 18.92 0.11
CA PHE A 409 10.08 18.93 -0.06
C PHE A 409 9.64 18.66 -1.50
N LEU A 410 10.41 19.12 -2.49
CA LEU A 410 10.15 18.87 -3.91
C LEU A 410 10.67 17.51 -4.41
N GLY A 411 11.19 16.65 -3.52
CA GLY A 411 11.63 15.29 -3.85
C GLY A 411 13.11 15.17 -4.25
N TYR A 412 13.96 16.13 -3.87
CA TYR A 412 15.40 16.10 -4.17
C TYR A 412 16.29 16.10 -2.90
N PRO A 413 16.00 15.27 -1.87
CA PRO A 413 16.71 15.32 -0.58
C PRO A 413 18.22 15.08 -0.72
N ALA A 414 18.64 14.23 -1.65
CA ALA A 414 20.07 13.98 -1.93
C ALA A 414 20.82 15.27 -2.31
N ARG A 415 20.18 16.18 -3.05
CA ARG A 415 20.81 17.45 -3.41
C ARG A 415 20.94 18.39 -2.20
N GLY A 416 19.95 18.38 -1.31
CA GLY A 416 20.04 19.08 -0.03
C GLY A 416 21.16 18.52 0.84
N ALA A 417 21.29 17.19 0.90
CA ALA A 417 22.36 16.51 1.62
C ALA A 417 23.74 16.85 1.06
N ASP A 418 23.92 16.91 -0.27
CA ASP A 418 25.19 17.32 -0.89
C ASP A 418 25.63 18.72 -0.48
N ILE A 419 24.70 19.68 -0.46
CA ILE A 419 24.96 21.06 -0.06
C ILE A 419 25.39 21.12 1.41
N TYR A 420 24.64 20.45 2.29
CA TYR A 420 24.95 20.42 3.73
C TYR A 420 26.25 19.69 4.02
N TRP A 421 26.53 18.62 3.29
CA TRP A 421 27.77 17.88 3.41
C TRP A 421 28.98 18.73 3.02
N ASP A 422 28.94 19.40 1.88
CA ASP A 422 30.02 20.32 1.51
C ASP A 422 30.20 21.39 2.60
N MET A 423 29.11 22.02 3.04
CA MET A 423 29.15 23.08 4.05
C MET A 423 29.72 22.64 5.41
N LEU A 424 29.30 21.50 5.95
CA LEU A 424 29.62 21.08 7.32
C LEU A 424 30.77 20.07 7.40
N VAL A 425 30.94 19.22 6.39
CA VAL A 425 31.85 18.06 6.42
C VAL A 425 33.11 18.26 5.57
N GLU A 426 32.99 18.87 4.38
CA GLU A 426 34.15 19.09 3.49
C GLU A 426 34.81 20.45 3.73
N SER A 427 34.02 21.51 3.75
CA SER A 427 34.47 22.90 3.90
C SER A 427 34.43 23.37 5.36
N GLY A 428 33.61 22.73 6.21
CA GLY A 428 33.43 23.06 7.62
C GLY A 428 34.15 22.12 8.59
N ASP A 429 33.80 22.22 9.88
CA ASP A 429 34.23 21.28 10.93
C ASP A 429 33.01 20.68 11.64
N ILE A 430 32.62 19.48 11.22
CA ILE A 430 31.48 18.75 11.76
C ILE A 430 31.64 18.40 13.25
N GLN A 431 32.87 18.38 13.80
CA GLN A 431 33.10 18.09 15.23
C GLN A 431 32.60 19.20 16.15
N THR A 432 32.59 20.44 15.65
CA THR A 432 32.23 21.63 16.42
C THR A 432 30.95 22.30 15.90
N ALA A 433 30.28 21.66 14.93
CA ALA A 433 29.01 22.12 14.39
C ALA A 433 27.89 22.10 15.45
N ASP A 434 26.89 22.97 15.25
CA ASP A 434 25.72 23.03 16.11
C ASP A 434 24.92 21.72 16.05
N GLU A 435 24.38 21.28 17.20
CA GLU A 435 23.64 20.02 17.29
C GLU A 435 22.39 19.99 16.40
N GLN A 436 21.74 21.14 16.17
CA GLN A 436 20.60 21.22 15.26
C GLN A 436 21.03 21.01 13.81
N ASP A 437 22.20 21.51 13.41
CA ASP A 437 22.71 21.34 12.05
C ASP A 437 23.19 19.90 11.80
N VAL A 438 23.84 19.27 12.79
CA VAL A 438 24.15 17.83 12.76
C VAL A 438 22.86 17.02 12.64
N SER A 439 21.86 17.36 13.46
CA SER A 439 20.55 16.72 13.43
C SER A 439 19.88 16.83 12.07
N PHE A 440 19.98 18.01 11.44
CA PHE A 440 19.37 18.31 10.14
C PHE A 440 20.04 17.54 9.00
N ILE A 441 21.38 17.54 8.92
CA ILE A 441 22.09 16.75 7.90
C ILE A 441 21.87 15.25 8.10
N THR A 442 21.78 14.75 9.35
CA THR A 442 21.40 13.36 9.63
C THR A 442 20.02 13.04 9.01
N GLY A 443 19.02 13.92 9.20
CA GLY A 443 17.69 13.77 8.60
C GLY A 443 17.75 13.71 7.07
N LEU A 444 18.45 14.66 6.44
CA LEU A 444 18.62 14.69 4.98
C LEU A 444 19.28 13.43 4.43
N LEU A 445 20.32 12.91 5.10
CA LEU A 445 21.02 11.69 4.68
C LEU A 445 20.13 10.45 4.80
N VAL A 446 19.32 10.37 5.86
CA VAL A 446 18.33 9.30 6.05
C VAL A 446 17.28 9.31 4.93
N GLU A 447 16.71 10.49 4.64
CA GLU A 447 15.72 10.70 3.58
C GLU A 447 16.29 10.38 2.19
N ALA A 448 17.54 10.81 1.94
CA ALA A 448 18.26 10.54 0.69
C ALA A 448 18.78 9.09 0.56
N ARG A 449 18.59 8.26 1.59
CA ARG A 449 19.15 6.90 1.70
C ARG A 449 20.66 6.80 1.48
N GLN A 450 21.39 7.80 1.95
CA GLN A 450 22.85 7.84 1.91
C GLN A 450 23.45 7.28 3.21
N ASP A 451 23.11 6.03 3.52
CA ASP A 451 23.43 5.37 4.79
C ASP A 451 24.95 5.33 5.04
N GLU A 452 25.74 4.96 4.04
CA GLU A 452 27.22 4.91 4.13
C GLU A 452 27.83 6.29 4.43
N ARG A 453 27.26 7.34 3.83
CA ARG A 453 27.71 8.72 4.02
C ARG A 453 27.38 9.20 5.44
N LEU A 454 26.23 8.80 5.98
CA LEU A 454 25.85 9.05 7.37
C LEU A 454 26.80 8.34 8.34
N GLU A 455 27.13 7.07 8.09
CA GLU A 455 28.09 6.32 8.90
C GLU A 455 29.47 7.00 8.89
N GLN A 456 29.97 7.41 7.73
CA GLN A 456 31.23 8.17 7.60
C GLN A 456 31.20 9.51 8.35
N MET A 457 30.07 10.21 8.36
CA MET A 457 29.89 11.43 9.15
C MET A 457 29.90 11.12 10.64
N ALA A 458 29.20 10.06 11.06
CA ALA A 458 29.08 9.69 12.46
C ALA A 458 30.43 9.34 13.10
N GLU A 459 31.36 8.76 12.35
CA GLU A 459 32.74 8.51 12.81
C GLU A 459 33.50 9.79 13.18
N ARG A 460 33.11 10.94 12.61
CA ARG A 460 33.73 12.23 12.87
C ARG A 460 33.05 12.99 14.00
N LEU A 461 31.85 12.60 14.43
CA LEU A 461 31.09 13.30 15.47
C LEU A 461 31.59 12.97 16.89
N PRO A 462 31.36 13.86 17.88
CA PRO A 462 31.55 13.52 19.29
C PRO A 462 30.62 12.36 19.70
N ALA A 463 30.98 11.66 20.79
CA ALA A 463 30.35 10.38 21.15
C ALA A 463 28.81 10.43 21.26
N ALA A 464 28.27 11.46 21.93
CA ALA A 464 26.82 11.60 22.10
C ALA A 464 26.10 11.74 20.75
N GLN A 465 26.58 12.65 19.88
CA GLN A 465 25.98 12.93 18.58
C GLN A 465 26.21 11.80 17.57
N ARG A 466 27.36 11.10 17.65
CA ARG A 466 27.63 9.89 16.88
C ARG A 466 26.57 8.83 17.13
N HIS A 467 26.39 8.45 18.40
CA HIS A 467 25.43 7.42 18.77
C HIS A 467 24.00 7.85 18.46
N LEU A 468 23.67 9.13 18.66
CA LEU A 468 22.36 9.67 18.29
C LEU A 468 22.09 9.59 16.78
N ALA A 469 23.06 9.95 15.94
CA ALA A 469 22.93 9.89 14.49
C ALA A 469 22.74 8.44 13.99
N LEU A 470 23.51 7.49 14.53
CA LEU A 470 23.38 6.06 14.21
C LEU A 470 22.05 5.48 14.70
N ALA A 471 21.60 5.86 15.90
CA ALA A 471 20.29 5.45 16.42
C ALA A 471 19.14 5.90 15.50
N ARG A 472 19.20 7.14 14.99
CA ARG A 472 18.23 7.65 14.02
C ARG A 472 18.28 6.91 12.68
N LEU A 473 19.48 6.62 12.17
CA LEU A 473 19.65 5.81 10.96
C LEU A 473 19.03 4.42 11.14
N HIS A 474 19.39 3.72 12.21
CA HIS A 474 18.89 2.37 12.45
C HIS A 474 17.37 2.34 12.68
N ARG A 475 16.82 3.32 13.39
CA ARG A 475 15.37 3.51 13.52
C ARG A 475 14.70 3.68 12.15
N ALA A 476 15.24 4.54 11.29
CA ALA A 476 14.69 4.79 9.96
C ALA A 476 14.83 3.60 8.98
N ARG A 477 15.61 2.59 9.37
CA ARG A 477 15.77 1.32 8.65
C ARG A 477 15.14 0.14 9.39
N GLU A 478 14.37 0.41 10.45
CA GLU A 478 13.68 -0.59 11.29
C GLU A 478 14.64 -1.64 11.87
N ARG A 479 15.91 -1.25 12.05
CA ARG A 479 16.97 -2.06 12.68
C ARG A 479 16.91 -1.85 14.19
N TRP A 480 15.83 -2.33 14.81
CA TRP A 480 15.44 -1.97 16.18
C TRP A 480 16.48 -2.34 17.25
N GLU A 481 17.15 -3.48 17.12
CA GLU A 481 18.22 -3.90 18.05
C GLU A 481 19.40 -2.92 18.03
N GLN A 482 19.85 -2.53 16.83
CA GLN A 482 20.92 -1.56 16.66
C GLN A 482 20.48 -0.17 17.11
N ALA A 483 19.25 0.24 16.79
CA ALA A 483 18.68 1.52 17.25
C ALA A 483 18.63 1.61 18.79
N ALA A 484 18.24 0.51 19.45
CA ALA A 484 18.23 0.45 20.92
C ALA A 484 19.65 0.51 21.50
N THR A 485 20.61 -0.19 20.90
CA THR A 485 22.02 -0.19 21.33
C THR A 485 22.64 1.20 21.21
N GLU A 486 22.46 1.85 20.07
CA GLU A 486 22.97 3.21 19.83
C GLU A 486 22.23 4.24 20.69
N GLY A 487 20.91 4.10 20.90
CA GLY A 487 20.15 4.97 21.80
C GLY A 487 20.64 4.90 23.26
N GLU A 488 20.88 3.70 23.77
CA GLU A 488 21.46 3.48 25.11
C GLU A 488 22.85 4.11 25.23
N ALA A 489 23.72 3.89 24.22
CA ALA A 489 25.05 4.47 24.18
C ALA A 489 25.03 6.02 24.09
N ALA A 490 24.09 6.59 23.34
CA ALA A 490 23.89 8.04 23.26
C ALA A 490 23.51 8.62 24.63
N VAL A 491 22.57 8.00 25.34
CA VAL A 491 22.20 8.41 26.71
C VAL A 491 23.39 8.30 27.67
N ALA A 492 24.15 7.21 27.61
CA ALA A 492 25.34 7.03 28.44
C ALA A 492 26.46 8.05 28.14
N ALA A 493 26.55 8.50 26.88
CA ALA A 493 27.47 9.54 26.43
C ALA A 493 26.99 10.97 26.75
N GLY A 494 25.81 11.13 27.35
CA GLY A 494 25.27 12.42 27.78
C GLY A 494 24.31 13.10 26.79
N ALA A 495 23.81 12.38 25.78
CA ALA A 495 22.77 12.92 24.91
C ALA A 495 21.45 13.18 25.69
N GLY A 496 20.71 14.20 25.26
CA GLY A 496 19.53 14.73 25.94
C GLY A 496 18.27 13.85 25.85
N ILE A 497 17.11 14.49 25.99
CA ILE A 497 15.78 13.82 26.04
C ILE A 497 15.49 13.01 24.76
N GLU A 498 15.98 13.46 23.61
CA GLU A 498 15.74 12.80 22.33
C GLU A 498 16.35 11.40 22.25
N ALA A 499 17.55 11.20 22.81
CA ALA A 499 18.17 9.87 22.85
C ALA A 499 17.33 8.89 23.67
N ARG A 500 16.70 9.35 24.76
CA ARG A 500 15.78 8.55 25.57
C ARG A 500 14.50 8.22 24.82
N ARG A 501 13.93 9.18 24.08
CA ARG A 501 12.77 8.94 23.20
C ARG A 501 13.06 7.88 22.15
N LEU A 502 14.20 7.97 21.47
CA LEU A 502 14.62 7.00 20.46
C LEU A 502 14.87 5.62 21.08
N TRP A 503 15.57 5.57 22.21
CA TRP A 503 15.84 4.31 22.92
C TRP A 503 14.55 3.63 23.39
N ALA A 504 13.65 4.37 24.06
CA ALA A 504 12.35 3.87 24.51
C ALA A 504 11.51 3.36 23.33
N SER A 505 11.51 4.09 22.21
CA SER A 505 10.81 3.68 20.98
C SER A 505 11.36 2.37 20.42
N ALA A 506 12.69 2.24 20.35
CA ALA A 506 13.33 1.06 19.79
C ALA A 506 13.09 -0.20 20.64
N VAL A 507 13.15 -0.08 21.98
CA VAL A 507 12.86 -1.22 22.86
C VAL A 507 11.39 -1.60 22.86
N GLN A 508 10.47 -0.64 22.66
CA GLN A 508 9.05 -0.92 22.47
C GLN A 508 8.81 -1.78 21.21
N GLN A 509 9.52 -1.49 20.12
CA GLN A 509 9.44 -2.28 18.87
C GLN A 509 10.05 -3.69 19.01
N LEU A 510 10.83 -3.92 20.08
CA LEU A 510 11.36 -5.23 20.46
C LEU A 510 10.49 -5.90 21.55
N ASP A 511 9.26 -5.42 21.74
CA ASP A 511 8.28 -5.86 22.74
C ASP A 511 8.72 -5.71 24.21
N ASP A 512 9.80 -4.97 24.50
CA ASP A 512 10.25 -4.67 25.86
C ASP A 512 9.62 -3.36 26.39
N ASN A 513 8.29 -3.42 26.53
CA ASN A 513 7.47 -2.31 27.04
C ASN A 513 7.88 -1.89 28.47
N ALA A 514 8.33 -2.84 29.31
CA ALA A 514 8.77 -2.56 30.68
C ALA A 514 10.03 -1.70 30.70
N LYS A 515 11.03 -2.00 29.85
CA LYS A 515 12.23 -1.17 29.71
C LYS A 515 11.87 0.20 29.10
N GLY A 516 11.04 0.23 28.06
CA GLY A 516 10.61 1.47 27.41
C GLY A 516 9.94 2.45 28.37
N ALA A 517 8.98 1.96 29.17
CA ALA A 517 8.29 2.76 30.19
C ALA A 517 9.27 3.32 31.23
N ARG A 518 10.23 2.51 31.69
CA ARG A 518 11.24 2.93 32.67
C ARG A 518 12.13 4.06 32.13
N ILE A 519 12.55 3.97 30.88
CA ILE A 519 13.37 5.01 30.23
C ILE A 519 12.62 6.35 30.21
N LEU A 520 11.33 6.36 29.83
CA LEU A 520 10.53 7.59 29.81
C LEU A 520 10.19 8.07 31.23
N ARG A 521 10.06 7.16 32.20
CA ARG A 521 9.83 7.50 33.61
C ARG A 521 10.96 8.35 34.18
N GLU A 522 12.21 8.13 33.78
CA GLU A 522 13.38 8.92 34.21
C GLU A 522 13.30 10.40 33.82
N ILE A 523 12.54 10.73 32.77
CA ILE A 523 12.39 12.09 32.26
C ILE A 523 11.03 12.71 32.60
N LEU A 524 10.18 12.04 33.41
CA LEU A 524 8.82 12.50 33.69
C LEU A 524 8.76 13.92 34.28
N ASP A 525 9.78 14.28 35.06
CA ASP A 525 9.89 15.57 35.73
C ASP A 525 10.72 16.60 34.94
N SER A 526 11.18 16.26 33.73
CA SER A 526 11.85 17.21 32.84
C SER A 526 10.90 18.33 32.43
N GLU A 527 11.43 19.54 32.21
CA GLU A 527 10.69 20.65 31.62
C GLU A 527 10.47 20.47 30.10
N GLU A 528 11.29 19.63 29.46
CA GLU A 528 11.24 19.34 28.02
C GLU A 528 10.32 18.16 27.65
N ILE A 529 9.66 17.54 28.64
CA ILE A 529 8.77 16.40 28.40
C ILE A 529 7.45 16.88 27.79
N GLU A 530 7.01 16.20 26.73
CA GLU A 530 5.76 16.50 26.05
C GLU A 530 4.65 15.56 26.52
N ALA A 531 3.38 15.97 26.34
CA ALA A 531 2.23 15.13 26.70
C ALA A 531 2.25 13.76 25.98
N GLU A 532 2.74 13.73 24.73
CA GLU A 532 2.93 12.51 23.94
C GLU A 532 3.90 11.53 24.61
N ASP A 533 5.01 12.02 25.19
CA ASP A 533 5.96 11.16 25.91
C ASP A 533 5.29 10.49 27.11
N VAL A 534 4.46 11.24 27.84
CA VAL A 534 3.75 10.73 29.02
C VAL A 534 2.71 9.70 28.62
N TRP A 535 1.95 9.94 27.56
CA TRP A 535 0.98 8.97 27.03
C TRP A 535 1.66 7.70 26.55
N ARG A 536 2.77 7.82 25.81
CA ARG A 536 3.55 6.67 25.37
C ARG A 536 4.09 5.85 26.55
N MET A 537 4.59 6.53 27.58
CA MET A 537 5.01 5.89 28.83
C MET A 537 3.84 5.15 29.49
N ILE A 538 2.66 5.76 29.60
CA ILE A 538 1.44 5.15 30.14
C ILE A 538 1.08 3.88 29.36
N THR A 539 1.08 3.94 28.03
CA THR A 539 0.72 2.80 27.17
C THR A 539 1.71 1.64 27.36
N MET A 540 3.01 1.91 27.33
CA MET A 540 4.03 0.87 27.58
C MET A 540 3.94 0.30 29.00
N ALA A 541 3.76 1.15 30.01
CA ALA A 541 3.60 0.71 31.39
C ALA A 541 2.34 -0.14 31.57
N THR A 542 1.24 0.21 30.88
CA THR A 542 0.00 -0.56 30.87
C THR A 542 0.21 -1.95 30.27
N ALA A 543 0.90 -2.05 29.13
CA ALA A 543 1.24 -3.32 28.50
C ALA A 543 2.15 -4.19 29.37
N ALA A 544 3.02 -3.57 30.18
CA ALA A 544 3.90 -4.24 31.13
C ALA A 544 3.26 -4.45 32.52
N GLU A 545 2.00 -4.06 32.71
CA GLU A 545 1.30 -4.06 34.00
C GLU A 545 2.02 -3.29 35.14
N ASP A 546 2.82 -2.27 34.80
CA ASP A 546 3.45 -1.35 35.76
C ASP A 546 2.49 -0.22 36.16
N TRP A 547 1.53 -0.57 37.02
CA TRP A 547 0.47 0.35 37.46
C TRP A 547 0.98 1.55 38.27
N GLU A 548 2.16 1.46 38.89
CA GLU A 548 2.77 2.59 39.59
C GLU A 548 3.19 3.67 38.58
N THR A 549 3.88 3.28 37.51
CA THR A 549 4.25 4.18 36.42
C THR A 549 3.02 4.75 35.71
N VAL A 550 1.98 3.94 35.48
CA VAL A 550 0.70 4.45 34.91
C VAL A 550 0.09 5.55 35.79
N ARG A 551 0.03 5.35 37.12
CA ARG A 551 -0.50 6.37 38.05
C ARG A 551 0.33 7.64 38.04
N ALA A 552 1.65 7.51 37.98
CA ALA A 552 2.53 8.68 37.92
C ALA A 552 2.33 9.48 36.63
N GLY A 553 2.20 8.80 35.50
CA GLY A 553 1.86 9.43 34.22
C GLY A 553 0.49 10.10 34.27
N ALA A 554 -0.54 9.40 34.75
CA ALA A 554 -1.90 9.93 34.89
C ALA A 554 -1.93 11.20 35.76
N ALA A 555 -1.18 11.22 36.87
CA ALA A 555 -1.04 12.40 37.70
C ALA A 555 -0.37 13.58 36.96
N LYS A 556 0.68 13.30 36.17
CA LYS A 556 1.39 14.32 35.37
C LYS A 556 0.49 15.00 34.35
N ILE A 557 -0.41 14.26 33.71
CA ILE A 557 -1.37 14.78 32.72
C ILE A 557 -2.69 15.27 33.33
N GLY A 558 -2.82 15.27 34.67
CA GLY A 558 -4.02 15.76 35.36
C GLY A 558 -5.23 14.83 35.26
N MET A 559 -5.02 13.51 35.09
CA MET A 559 -6.05 12.48 35.09
C MET A 559 -6.14 11.81 36.47
N PRO A 560 -7.05 12.24 37.37
CA PRO A 560 -7.18 11.65 38.70
C PRO A 560 -7.75 10.23 38.61
N LEU A 561 -7.09 9.28 39.25
CA LEU A 561 -7.53 7.89 39.38
C LEU A 561 -8.02 7.63 40.81
N LYS A 562 -9.14 6.90 40.95
CA LYS A 562 -9.74 6.58 42.27
C LYS A 562 -9.01 5.45 42.97
N SER A 563 -8.54 4.47 42.19
CA SER A 563 -7.77 3.34 42.68
C SER A 563 -6.39 3.80 43.20
N THR A 564 -5.84 3.11 44.20
CA THR A 564 -4.53 3.45 44.80
C THR A 564 -3.51 2.31 44.72
N GLU A 565 -3.94 1.10 44.42
CA GLU A 565 -3.11 -0.09 44.27
C GLU A 565 -3.69 -1.02 43.19
N GLY A 566 -2.87 -1.93 42.67
CA GLY A 566 -3.27 -2.91 41.66
C GLY A 566 -3.68 -2.32 40.30
N PRO A 567 -4.26 -3.16 39.43
CA PRO A 567 -4.78 -2.75 38.12
C PRO A 567 -5.77 -1.59 38.22
N ILE A 568 -5.77 -0.73 37.20
CA ILE A 568 -6.74 0.35 37.08
C ILE A 568 -7.96 -0.19 36.33
N GLU A 569 -9.06 -0.33 37.05
CA GLU A 569 -10.37 -0.73 36.51
C GLU A 569 -11.42 0.29 36.94
N GLU A 570 -11.56 1.34 36.14
CA GLU A 570 -12.52 2.43 36.35
C GLU A 570 -13.28 2.66 35.05
N GLU A 571 -14.62 2.72 35.10
CA GLU A 571 -15.42 3.00 33.92
C GLU A 571 -15.26 4.48 33.51
N MET A 572 -14.65 4.71 32.35
CA MET A 572 -14.31 6.04 31.82
C MET A 572 -15.07 6.39 30.53
N GLY A 573 -16.14 5.63 30.21
CA GLY A 573 -17.00 5.85 29.04
C GLY A 573 -16.75 4.87 27.88
N LEU A 574 -17.55 5.01 26.82
CA LEU A 574 -17.47 4.18 25.62
C LEU A 574 -16.38 4.68 24.67
N VAL A 575 -15.71 3.73 24.01
CA VAL A 575 -14.70 3.97 22.98
C VAL A 575 -14.84 2.94 21.86
N ARG A 576 -14.34 3.26 20.66
CA ARG A 576 -14.17 2.30 19.57
C ARG A 576 -12.70 1.88 19.55
N ILE A 577 -12.43 0.59 19.67
CA ILE A 577 -11.07 0.06 19.51
C ILE A 577 -10.93 -0.52 18.12
N VAL A 578 -9.98 -0.02 17.35
CA VAL A 578 -9.67 -0.48 15.99
C VAL A 578 -8.67 -1.63 16.09
N LEU A 579 -9.10 -2.82 15.67
CA LEU A 579 -8.37 -4.07 15.76
C LEU A 579 -8.16 -4.68 14.35
N PRO A 580 -7.04 -5.37 14.11
CA PRO A 580 -6.82 -6.07 12.85
C PRO A 580 -7.73 -7.30 12.70
N ALA A 581 -8.25 -7.54 11.50
CA ALA A 581 -9.00 -8.73 11.15
C ALA A 581 -8.13 -9.72 10.33
N PRO A 582 -8.46 -11.03 10.30
CA PRO A 582 -7.68 -12.06 9.58
C PRO A 582 -7.55 -11.82 8.07
N ASP A 583 -8.47 -11.06 7.47
CA ASP A 583 -8.45 -10.67 6.06
C ASP A 583 -7.54 -9.46 5.76
N GLY A 584 -6.87 -8.93 6.79
CA GLY A 584 -6.02 -7.74 6.73
C GLY A 584 -6.79 -6.42 6.83
N SER A 585 -8.13 -6.46 6.96
CA SER A 585 -8.93 -5.26 7.22
C SER A 585 -8.82 -4.81 8.69
N GLN A 586 -9.32 -3.60 8.97
CA GLN A 586 -9.41 -3.06 10.33
C GLN A 586 -10.87 -3.03 10.76
N ARG A 587 -11.16 -3.47 11.99
CA ARG A 587 -12.50 -3.53 12.55
C ARG A 587 -12.60 -2.64 13.78
N ALA A 588 -13.56 -1.73 13.78
CA ALA A 588 -13.89 -0.92 14.95
C ALA A 588 -14.82 -1.70 15.88
N VAL A 589 -14.40 -1.90 17.13
CA VAL A 589 -15.15 -2.64 18.14
C VAL A 589 -15.53 -1.71 19.28
N VAL A 590 -16.84 -1.51 19.50
CA VAL A 590 -17.34 -0.75 20.66
C VAL A 590 -16.88 -1.45 21.94
N SER A 591 -16.35 -0.64 22.86
CA SER A 591 -15.64 -1.09 24.04
C SER A 591 -15.86 -0.10 25.19
N VAL A 592 -15.66 -0.57 26.42
CA VAL A 592 -15.70 0.29 27.62
C VAL A 592 -14.28 0.63 28.01
N ARG A 593 -13.93 1.91 28.09
CA ARG A 593 -12.63 2.35 28.60
C ARG A 593 -12.56 2.08 30.10
N THR A 594 -11.58 1.28 30.51
CA THR A 594 -11.38 0.83 31.89
C THR A 594 -10.21 1.52 32.59
N GLY A 595 -9.43 2.33 31.87
CA GLY A 595 -8.29 3.06 32.41
C GLY A 595 -7.66 4.02 31.40
N PRO A 596 -6.50 4.61 31.72
CA PRO A 596 -5.81 5.56 30.85
C PRO A 596 -5.52 5.01 29.45
N ALA A 597 -5.11 3.74 29.33
CA ALA A 597 -4.80 3.08 28.06
C ALA A 597 -5.36 1.65 27.98
N THR A 598 -6.39 1.33 28.79
CA THR A 598 -7.06 0.02 28.78
C THR A 598 -8.54 0.13 28.41
N ALA A 599 -9.02 -0.80 27.61
CA ALA A 599 -10.43 -0.94 27.28
C ALA A 599 -10.85 -2.41 27.31
N ARG A 600 -12.11 -2.65 27.66
CA ARG A 600 -12.73 -3.97 27.59
C ARG A 600 -13.66 -4.04 26.40
N LEU A 601 -13.47 -5.03 25.52
CA LEU A 601 -14.32 -5.20 24.35
C LEU A 601 -15.75 -5.53 24.78
N ALA A 602 -16.73 -4.78 24.26
CA ALA A 602 -18.13 -4.96 24.65
C ALA A 602 -18.88 -5.89 23.70
N MET A 603 -18.51 -5.94 22.42
CA MET A 603 -19.28 -6.64 21.40
C MET A 603 -18.77 -8.07 21.15
N PRO A 604 -19.66 -9.08 21.14
CA PRO A 604 -19.33 -10.43 20.73
C PRO A 604 -18.85 -10.47 19.27
N GLN A 605 -17.87 -11.33 19.03
CA GLN A 605 -17.20 -11.48 17.75
C GLN A 605 -17.48 -12.86 17.14
N PRO A 606 -17.54 -12.96 15.80
CA PRO A 606 -17.65 -14.26 15.13
C PRO A 606 -16.44 -15.17 15.44
N PRO A 607 -16.62 -16.51 15.42
CA PRO A 607 -15.56 -17.49 15.52
C PRO A 607 -14.47 -17.24 14.47
N GLY A 608 -13.22 -17.44 14.86
CA GLY A 608 -12.05 -17.23 14.00
C GLY A 608 -11.40 -15.85 14.14
N LEU A 609 -11.96 -14.94 14.94
CA LEU A 609 -11.26 -13.74 15.39
C LEU A 609 -10.41 -14.03 16.64
N GLU A 610 -9.25 -13.36 16.74
CA GLU A 610 -8.32 -13.51 17.86
C GLU A 610 -8.74 -12.74 19.12
N TYR A 611 -9.90 -12.08 19.07
CA TYR A 611 -10.46 -11.28 20.15
C TYR A 611 -11.98 -11.44 20.22
N ASN A 612 -12.54 -11.28 21.42
CA ASN A 612 -13.96 -11.39 21.69
C ASN A 612 -14.42 -10.44 22.81
N ALA A 613 -15.73 -10.42 23.09
CA ALA A 613 -16.29 -9.70 24.23
C ALA A 613 -15.57 -10.06 25.55
N GLY A 614 -15.43 -9.08 26.43
CA GLY A 614 -14.79 -9.25 27.73
C GLY A 614 -13.26 -9.21 27.70
N ASP A 615 -12.63 -9.32 26.53
CA ASP A 615 -11.18 -9.16 26.38
C ASP A 615 -10.71 -7.78 26.83
N LEU A 616 -9.61 -7.75 27.58
CA LEU A 616 -8.98 -6.53 28.05
C LEU A 616 -7.80 -6.21 27.14
N VAL A 617 -7.88 -5.08 26.44
CA VAL A 617 -6.88 -4.65 25.46
C VAL A 617 -6.18 -3.38 25.94
N VAL A 618 -4.93 -3.22 25.49
CA VAL A 618 -4.18 -1.96 25.56
C VAL A 618 -4.41 -1.20 24.26
N PHE A 619 -4.65 0.11 24.34
CA PHE A 619 -4.82 0.97 23.18
C PHE A 619 -3.92 2.21 23.26
N ASP A 620 -3.62 2.80 22.10
CA ASP A 620 -2.93 4.08 22.01
C ASP A 620 -3.94 5.22 22.21
N PRO A 621 -3.82 6.05 23.27
CA PRO A 621 -4.76 7.12 23.56
C PRO A 621 -4.67 8.34 22.62
N ALA A 622 -4.06 8.18 21.44
CA ALA A 622 -4.19 9.10 20.31
C ALA A 622 -5.48 8.85 19.51
N LEU A 623 -6.31 9.88 19.34
CA LEU A 623 -7.55 9.79 18.56
C LEU A 623 -7.24 9.53 17.08
N LEU A 624 -7.92 8.55 16.50
CA LEU A 624 -7.83 8.26 15.06
C LEU A 624 -8.69 9.19 14.20
N GLU A 625 -9.74 9.76 14.78
CA GLU A 625 -10.65 10.70 14.14
C GLU A 625 -10.76 11.97 15.00
N PRO A 626 -10.77 13.17 14.39
CA PRO A 626 -10.98 14.41 15.13
C PRO A 626 -12.38 14.42 15.76
N VAL A 627 -12.50 15.09 16.91
CA VAL A 627 -13.81 15.30 17.55
C VAL A 627 -14.67 16.18 16.62
N PRO A 628 -15.91 15.77 16.29
CA PRO A 628 -16.81 16.57 15.46
C PRO A 628 -17.03 17.97 16.02
N GLU A 629 -17.20 18.97 15.16
CA GLU A 629 -17.42 20.36 15.60
C GLU A 629 -18.87 20.64 15.99
N SER A 630 -19.82 19.88 15.42
CA SER A 630 -21.25 20.11 15.65
C SER A 630 -21.70 19.45 16.98
N PRO A 631 -22.52 20.15 17.80
CA PRO A 631 -23.03 19.58 19.04
C PRO A 631 -23.86 18.30 18.83
N GLU A 632 -24.58 18.22 17.71
CA GLU A 632 -25.42 17.06 17.37
C GLU A 632 -24.59 15.81 17.05
N GLU A 633 -23.50 15.94 16.27
CA GLU A 633 -22.60 14.82 16.00
C GLU A 633 -21.81 14.41 17.25
N GLN A 634 -21.46 15.37 18.12
CA GLN A 634 -20.76 15.11 19.38
C GLN A 634 -21.56 14.22 20.34
N GLU A 635 -22.90 14.31 20.36
CA GLU A 635 -23.75 13.47 21.24
C GLU A 635 -23.62 11.98 20.92
N SER A 636 -23.40 11.64 19.66
CA SER A 636 -23.23 10.24 19.18
C SER A 636 -21.77 9.82 18.98
N PHE A 637 -20.81 10.73 19.22
CA PHE A 637 -19.41 10.46 18.93
C PHE A 637 -18.79 9.49 19.94
N ILE A 638 -18.40 8.31 19.45
CA ILE A 638 -17.63 7.33 20.22
C ILE A 638 -16.16 7.41 19.76
N PRO A 639 -15.23 7.88 20.62
CA PRO A 639 -13.85 8.10 20.27
C PRO A 639 -13.14 6.83 19.77
N PRO A 640 -12.51 6.85 18.58
CA PRO A 640 -11.76 5.71 18.05
C PRO A 640 -10.27 5.76 18.43
N PHE A 641 -9.76 4.62 18.88
CA PHE A 641 -8.36 4.42 19.25
C PHE A 641 -7.79 3.15 18.61
N ALA A 642 -6.50 3.15 18.30
CA ALA A 642 -5.82 1.96 17.78
C ALA A 642 -5.49 0.98 18.91
N ALA A 643 -5.78 -0.31 18.69
CA ALA A 643 -5.30 -1.35 19.58
C ALA A 643 -3.77 -1.47 19.50
N VAL A 644 -3.12 -1.64 20.64
CA VAL A 644 -1.69 -1.93 20.76
C VAL A 644 -1.47 -3.42 20.96
N GLY A 645 -2.32 -4.06 21.77
CA GLY A 645 -2.24 -5.49 22.01
C GLY A 645 -3.24 -6.00 23.03
N MET A 646 -3.35 -7.33 23.13
CA MET A 646 -4.16 -7.99 24.13
C MET A 646 -3.44 -7.96 25.49
N LEU A 647 -4.08 -7.39 26.52
CA LEU A 647 -3.53 -7.44 27.87
C LEU A 647 -3.91 -8.75 28.56
N ARG A 648 -5.21 -9.10 28.53
CA ARG A 648 -5.73 -10.35 29.11
C ARG A 648 -6.99 -10.80 28.37
N PRO A 649 -7.09 -12.10 28.02
CA PRO A 649 -8.32 -12.64 27.45
C PRO A 649 -9.44 -12.64 28.50
N GLY A 650 -10.65 -12.27 28.07
CA GLY A 650 -11.88 -12.39 28.84
C GLY A 650 -12.42 -13.81 28.86
N GLY A 651 -12.05 -14.62 27.86
CA GLY A 651 -12.41 -16.04 27.78
C GLY A 651 -13.87 -16.30 27.42
N TYR A 652 -14.55 -15.33 26.80
CA TYR A 652 -15.92 -15.48 26.36
C TYR A 652 -15.99 -16.32 25.08
N THR A 653 -17.05 -17.12 24.97
CA THR A 653 -17.37 -17.89 23.76
C THR A 653 -18.64 -17.33 23.14
N SER A 654 -18.63 -17.11 21.82
CA SER A 654 -19.75 -16.52 21.09
C SER A 654 -20.49 -17.55 20.25
N TRP A 655 -21.81 -17.40 20.22
CA TRP A 655 -22.74 -18.27 19.48
C TRP A 655 -23.63 -17.45 18.56
N PHE A 656 -23.77 -17.93 17.32
CA PHE A 656 -24.57 -17.28 16.28
C PHE A 656 -26.06 -17.54 16.51
N PHE A 657 -26.88 -16.53 16.22
CA PHE A 657 -28.32 -16.69 16.06
C PHE A 657 -28.81 -15.95 14.81
N ASP A 658 -29.88 -16.47 14.20
CA ASP A 658 -30.52 -15.91 13.01
C ASP A 658 -32.02 -16.26 12.97
N GLY A 659 -32.85 -15.43 12.37
CA GLY A 659 -34.27 -15.72 12.17
C GLY A 659 -35.09 -14.48 11.83
N ALA A 660 -36.42 -14.59 11.92
CA ALA A 660 -37.29 -13.46 11.72
C ALA A 660 -37.21 -12.50 12.93
N ALA A 661 -37.22 -11.20 12.65
CA ALA A 661 -37.19 -10.18 13.69
C ALA A 661 -38.45 -10.26 14.56
N PRO A 662 -38.32 -10.30 15.89
CA PRO A 662 -39.47 -10.32 16.79
C PRO A 662 -40.09 -8.91 16.92
N THR A 663 -41.17 -8.80 17.66
CA THR A 663 -41.75 -7.49 17.99
C THR A 663 -40.81 -6.69 18.91
N GLU A 664 -40.92 -5.36 18.91
CA GLU A 664 -40.10 -4.47 19.76
C GLU A 664 -40.19 -4.84 21.26
N ALA A 665 -41.37 -5.26 21.72
CA ALA A 665 -41.58 -5.69 23.11
C ALA A 665 -40.86 -7.00 23.43
N GLU A 666 -40.97 -8.01 22.56
CA GLU A 666 -40.25 -9.29 22.69
C GLU A 666 -38.73 -9.08 22.65
N TRP A 667 -38.25 -8.20 21.75
CA TRP A 667 -36.83 -7.87 21.65
C TRP A 667 -36.31 -7.14 22.89
N THR A 668 -37.11 -6.23 23.47
CA THR A 668 -36.74 -5.52 24.69
C THR A 668 -36.60 -6.49 25.87
N GLU A 669 -37.58 -7.37 26.07
CA GLU A 669 -37.53 -8.40 27.12
C GLU A 669 -36.32 -9.33 26.95
N PHE A 670 -36.04 -9.76 25.72
CA PHE A 670 -34.89 -10.60 25.40
C PHE A 670 -33.54 -9.91 25.72
N ASN A 671 -33.39 -8.64 25.36
CA ASN A 671 -32.20 -7.85 25.71
C ASN A 671 -32.02 -7.72 27.23
N GLU A 672 -33.11 -7.49 27.98
CA GLU A 672 -33.06 -7.40 29.45
C GLU A 672 -32.58 -8.73 30.07
N VAL A 673 -33.07 -9.87 29.59
CA VAL A 673 -32.65 -11.20 30.07
C VAL A 673 -31.14 -11.44 29.86
N MET A 674 -30.61 -11.06 28.69
CA MET A 674 -29.17 -11.18 28.39
C MET A 674 -28.33 -10.21 29.23
N ALA A 675 -28.78 -8.96 29.37
CA ALA A 675 -28.10 -7.92 30.13
C ALA A 675 -28.02 -8.26 31.63
N GLU A 676 -29.10 -8.76 32.24
CA GLU A 676 -29.13 -9.20 33.65
C GLU A 676 -28.14 -10.33 33.96
N ARG A 677 -27.86 -11.18 32.95
CA ARG A 677 -26.89 -12.27 33.04
C ARG A 677 -25.46 -11.84 32.69
N GLY A 678 -25.29 -10.61 32.21
CA GLY A 678 -24.02 -10.11 31.71
C GLY A 678 -23.53 -10.89 30.48
N TRP A 679 -24.44 -11.30 29.60
CA TRP A 679 -24.14 -12.00 28.35
C TRP A 679 -24.20 -11.00 27.19
N PRO A 680 -23.05 -10.48 26.73
CA PRO A 680 -23.05 -9.45 25.70
C PRO A 680 -23.64 -9.99 24.40
N MET A 681 -24.58 -9.25 23.82
CA MET A 681 -25.23 -9.58 22.57
C MET A 681 -25.06 -8.43 21.58
N TRP A 682 -24.84 -8.76 20.31
CA TRP A 682 -24.79 -7.76 19.24
C TRP A 682 -25.47 -8.27 17.97
N VAL A 683 -26.27 -7.39 17.36
CA VAL A 683 -26.97 -7.62 16.10
C VAL A 683 -26.20 -6.98 14.97
N TYR A 684 -26.06 -7.71 13.86
CA TYR A 684 -25.31 -7.27 12.68
C TYR A 684 -26.22 -7.03 11.46
N SER A 685 -27.46 -7.50 11.48
CA SER A 685 -28.47 -7.22 10.47
C SER A 685 -28.91 -5.75 10.47
N ASP A 686 -29.13 -5.18 9.30
CA ASP A 686 -29.75 -3.87 9.09
C ASP A 686 -31.25 -4.01 8.78
N GLU A 687 -31.93 -2.88 8.48
CA GLU A 687 -33.36 -2.85 8.16
C GLU A 687 -33.71 -3.57 6.84
N ASP A 688 -32.73 -3.82 5.98
CA ASP A 688 -32.89 -4.45 4.67
C ASP A 688 -32.73 -5.98 4.74
N TYR A 689 -32.25 -6.53 5.86
CA TYR A 689 -32.15 -7.97 6.05
C TYR A 689 -33.54 -8.60 6.20
N THR A 690 -33.84 -9.57 5.33
CA THR A 690 -35.13 -10.29 5.33
C THR A 690 -34.95 -11.79 5.26
N VAL A 691 -35.86 -12.51 5.92
CA VAL A 691 -35.97 -13.98 5.89
C VAL A 691 -37.27 -14.41 5.21
N THR A 692 -37.40 -15.68 4.84
CA THR A 692 -38.58 -16.18 4.10
C THR A 692 -39.65 -16.68 5.07
N HIS A 693 -40.89 -16.23 4.92
CA HIS A 693 -42.01 -16.79 5.68
C HIS A 693 -42.29 -18.25 5.22
N PRO A 694 -42.27 -19.25 6.11
CA PRO A 694 -42.27 -20.67 5.71
C PRO A 694 -43.57 -21.15 5.06
N SER A 695 -44.71 -20.54 5.39
CA SER A 695 -46.01 -20.90 4.82
C SER A 695 -46.43 -20.11 3.58
N THR A 696 -46.01 -18.85 3.45
CA THR A 696 -46.47 -17.93 2.38
C THR A 696 -45.38 -17.64 1.35
N GLY A 697 -44.10 -17.82 1.70
CA GLY A 697 -42.95 -17.46 0.86
C GLY A 697 -42.70 -15.96 0.77
N GLU A 698 -43.41 -15.15 1.54
CA GLU A 698 -43.24 -13.69 1.58
C GLU A 698 -42.01 -13.31 2.43
N PRO A 699 -41.32 -12.20 2.10
CA PRO A 699 -40.21 -11.71 2.91
C PRO A 699 -40.71 -11.14 4.25
N LEU A 700 -40.03 -11.50 5.34
CA LEU A 700 -40.19 -10.95 6.68
C LEU A 700 -38.93 -10.19 7.08
N PRO A 701 -39.01 -9.12 7.87
CA PRO A 701 -37.83 -8.53 8.50
C PRO A 701 -37.06 -9.62 9.26
N GLY A 702 -35.75 -9.69 9.05
CA GLY A 702 -34.84 -10.65 9.67
C GLY A 702 -34.03 -10.04 10.80
N VAL A 703 -33.43 -10.88 11.63
CA VAL A 703 -32.42 -10.47 12.61
C VAL A 703 -31.34 -11.56 12.72
N PHE A 704 -30.07 -11.16 12.66
CA PHE A 704 -28.96 -12.06 12.98
C PHE A 704 -27.90 -11.38 13.85
N GLY A 705 -27.24 -12.18 14.68
CA GLY A 705 -26.27 -11.67 15.63
C GLY A 705 -25.49 -12.73 16.37
N TRP A 706 -24.77 -12.28 17.39
CA TRP A 706 -23.95 -13.14 18.24
C TRP A 706 -24.26 -12.87 19.71
N ILE A 707 -24.23 -13.92 20.53
CA ILE A 707 -24.31 -13.85 21.99
C ILE A 707 -23.04 -14.45 22.57
N ALA A 708 -22.36 -13.71 23.44
CA ALA A 708 -21.18 -14.17 24.16
C ALA A 708 -21.52 -14.60 25.59
N ILE A 709 -21.03 -15.78 26.00
CA ILE A 709 -21.12 -16.28 27.37
C ILE A 709 -19.73 -16.29 28.03
N PRO A 710 -19.64 -15.95 29.33
CA PRO A 710 -18.38 -15.97 30.07
C PRO A 710 -17.91 -17.43 30.33
N PRO A 711 -16.63 -17.65 30.68
CA PRO A 711 -16.04 -18.99 30.79
C PRO A 711 -16.65 -19.87 31.90
N ASN A 712 -17.43 -19.28 32.83
CA ASN A 712 -18.14 -20.00 33.88
C ASN A 712 -19.55 -20.43 33.49
N VAL A 713 -20.03 -20.08 32.29
CA VAL A 713 -21.33 -20.45 31.74
C VAL A 713 -21.14 -21.50 30.65
N THR A 714 -22.01 -22.51 30.62
CA THR A 714 -21.92 -23.61 29.65
C THR A 714 -22.80 -23.35 28.42
N PRO A 715 -22.46 -23.89 27.24
CA PRO A 715 -23.36 -23.85 26.07
C PRO A 715 -24.75 -24.41 26.36
N VAL A 716 -24.84 -25.45 27.21
CA VAL A 716 -26.12 -26.05 27.63
C VAL A 716 -27.02 -25.04 28.36
N GLU A 717 -26.42 -24.18 29.19
CA GLU A 717 -27.14 -23.15 29.92
C GLU A 717 -27.61 -22.03 28.99
N LEU A 718 -26.78 -21.65 28.01
CA LEU A 718 -27.19 -20.69 26.98
C LEU A 718 -28.38 -21.21 26.18
N ASP A 719 -28.29 -22.43 25.66
CA ASP A 719 -29.36 -23.08 24.88
C ASP A 719 -30.70 -23.08 25.65
N ALA A 720 -30.69 -23.51 26.91
CA ALA A 720 -31.88 -23.52 27.75
C ALA A 720 -32.49 -22.13 27.99
N VAL A 721 -31.65 -21.09 28.13
CA VAL A 721 -32.13 -19.71 28.30
C VAL A 721 -32.67 -19.14 27.00
N LEU A 722 -32.04 -19.43 25.85
CA LEU A 722 -32.54 -19.00 24.56
C LEU A 722 -33.89 -19.65 24.22
N ASP A 723 -34.04 -20.94 24.53
CA ASP A 723 -35.31 -21.64 24.36
C ASP A 723 -36.42 -21.05 25.24
N ASP A 724 -36.16 -20.80 26.52
CA ASP A 724 -37.14 -20.21 27.46
C ASP A 724 -37.52 -18.77 27.05
N ALA A 725 -36.53 -17.96 26.68
CA ALA A 725 -36.75 -16.55 26.33
C ALA A 725 -37.46 -16.36 24.97
N THR A 726 -37.38 -17.35 24.08
CA THR A 726 -37.98 -17.28 22.73
C THR A 726 -39.19 -18.22 22.55
N GLU A 727 -39.59 -18.99 23.58
CA GLU A 727 -40.64 -20.02 23.50
C GLU A 727 -41.96 -19.50 22.90
N ARG A 728 -42.31 -18.25 23.23
CA ARG A 728 -43.61 -17.64 22.84
C ARG A 728 -43.57 -16.85 21.55
N TRP A 729 -42.41 -16.76 20.89
CA TRP A 729 -42.26 -15.94 19.71
C TRP A 729 -43.05 -16.54 18.54
N THR A 730 -43.66 -15.67 17.75
CA THR A 730 -44.46 -16.10 16.59
C THR A 730 -43.60 -16.80 15.54
N HIS A 731 -42.36 -16.32 15.38
CA HIS A 731 -41.34 -16.91 14.51
C HIS A 731 -40.09 -17.24 15.35
N PRO A 732 -39.53 -18.46 15.26
CA PRO A 732 -38.40 -18.86 16.07
C PRO A 732 -37.08 -18.31 15.51
N LEU A 733 -36.11 -18.07 16.40
CA LEU A 733 -34.70 -17.95 16.02
C LEU A 733 -34.06 -19.34 15.88
N ALA A 734 -32.94 -19.39 15.17
CA ALA A 734 -32.09 -20.55 15.03
C ALA A 734 -30.66 -20.25 15.50
N TRP A 735 -30.12 -21.11 16.37
CA TRP A 735 -28.72 -21.11 16.83
C TRP A 735 -28.09 -22.48 16.57
N LEU A 736 -28.08 -22.89 15.30
CA LEU A 736 -27.79 -24.28 14.90
C LEU A 736 -26.45 -24.82 15.43
N ASP A 737 -25.39 -24.01 15.40
CA ASP A 737 -24.07 -24.46 15.86
C ASP A 737 -24.06 -24.68 17.39
N LEU A 738 -24.79 -23.87 18.16
CA LEU A 738 -24.97 -24.07 19.60
C LEU A 738 -25.76 -25.35 19.88
N ALA A 739 -26.86 -25.58 19.17
CA ALA A 739 -27.66 -26.80 19.30
C ALA A 739 -26.86 -28.08 18.97
N ARG A 740 -25.97 -27.99 17.96
CA ARG A 740 -25.04 -29.09 17.60
C ARG A 740 -23.99 -29.34 18.68
N GLU A 741 -23.39 -28.29 19.24
CA GLU A 741 -22.40 -28.41 20.32
C GLU A 741 -23.02 -29.04 21.57
N VAL A 742 -24.23 -28.60 21.95
CA VAL A 742 -24.96 -29.08 23.12
C VAL A 742 -25.53 -30.49 22.90
N GLY A 743 -25.76 -30.88 21.64
CA GLY A 743 -26.37 -32.16 21.27
C GLY A 743 -27.87 -32.23 21.57
N VAL A 744 -28.54 -31.08 21.63
CA VAL A 744 -29.97 -30.94 21.94
C VAL A 744 -30.68 -30.29 20.75
N GLU A 745 -31.79 -30.88 20.32
CA GLU A 745 -32.70 -30.37 19.27
C GLU A 745 -32.06 -29.82 17.97
N ALA A 746 -30.86 -30.26 17.58
CA ALA A 746 -30.20 -29.78 16.35
C ALA A 746 -31.09 -29.94 15.10
N GLU A 747 -31.87 -31.03 15.01
CA GLU A 747 -32.83 -31.25 13.91
C GLU A 747 -33.93 -30.17 13.83
N ARG A 748 -34.34 -29.58 14.97
CA ARG A 748 -35.30 -28.47 15.01
C ARG A 748 -34.68 -27.23 14.37
N HIS A 749 -33.45 -26.90 14.72
CA HIS A 749 -32.75 -25.74 14.16
C HIS A 749 -32.43 -25.91 12.67
N GLU A 750 -32.02 -27.11 12.23
CA GLU A 750 -31.83 -27.40 10.79
C GLU A 750 -33.13 -27.24 9.99
N ARG A 751 -34.27 -27.60 10.59
CA ARG A 751 -35.58 -27.36 9.98
C ARG A 751 -35.89 -25.87 9.89
N ILE A 752 -35.65 -25.10 10.96
CA ILE A 752 -35.88 -23.64 10.97
C ILE A 752 -35.03 -22.96 9.89
N THR A 753 -33.71 -23.24 9.84
CA THR A 753 -32.80 -22.70 8.81
C THR A 753 -33.33 -22.98 7.40
N ARG A 754 -33.78 -24.21 7.13
CA ARG A 754 -34.31 -24.59 5.81
C ARG A 754 -35.64 -23.92 5.47
N GLU A 755 -36.56 -23.85 6.43
CA GLU A 755 -37.92 -23.33 6.22
C GLU A 755 -37.95 -21.80 6.07
N TYR A 756 -37.04 -21.11 6.76
CA TYR A 756 -36.93 -19.65 6.73
C TYR A 756 -35.88 -19.13 5.72
N GLY A 757 -35.09 -20.01 5.10
CA GLY A 757 -34.10 -19.65 4.10
C GLY A 757 -32.89 -18.91 4.69
N LEU A 758 -32.45 -19.33 5.88
CA LEU A 758 -31.30 -18.79 6.62
C LEU A 758 -29.98 -19.41 6.15
#